data_AF-A0A8K0TXL8-F1
#
_entry.id   AF-A0A8K0TXL8-F1
#
_cell.length_a   1.000
_cell.length_b   1.000
_cell.length_c   1.000
_cell.angle_alpha   90.00
_cell.angle_beta   90.00
_cell.angle_gamma   90.00
#
_symmetry.space_group_name_H-M   'P 1'
#
loop_
_entity.id
_entity.type
_entity.pdbx_description
1 polymer ?
#
loop_
_entity_poly.entity_id
_entity_poly.type
_entity_poly.pdbx_seq_one_letter_code
_entity_poly.pdbx_strand_id
1 'polypeptide(L)'
;MNASELLANTLSPDTNTRQNATQQLENASRENYPAYMVMLSSELANEGSQLHVRNAAGLALKNALSARETARQSEYANRWLTLGSDTKNKIKQQSLVTLASPLPKAGAFAAQVVAAIAAVELPHDQWPDLIELLLGFVNNSSDTNLKIATLQTIGYICESIKPEILSLRSNEILTAVIHGARKDEPSIEVQLAAIHALYNSLEFVRENFEREGERNYIMQVVCEATQNSSVAVQVGAFECLVKIMALYYDKMAFYMEQALFGLTVMGMKHTDERVALQAVEFWTTVCEEEIELAHEAREAADYGEPPEVESKFFAKVALPEVIPVLLALLTRQEEDADEDEWNISMSAGTCLSFIAQAVADPIVPAVIPFIEAHIKSQDWHQREAAVMTFGSILDGPDPTVLTSLVNQALPLLIGMMNDSNIHVKDTTAWTLGRICDLLIITIKPDVHLHPLVSALVTGLQDNPRIVTNCCWALMNLADQLGYLEDETEPSQTGPLSPYYEGIINALLRVTETTTNEANFRTSAYEAITSYVTHATNDVIPVVQNTLITVLMRMEQLLSMQNQIVGIDDRNNWNELQSNLCSVVISVIRRLGDGIQPMADRIMTLVLQLIQAAGKTSTVLEDAFLVVGSLASALEARFSPYIQAFLPFLYPALKAHEDTQLCMVAVGIIGDISRALGDQSAQYAGAFMNVLLENLQSDVLNRNVKISILSCFGDIALAIGVAFEPYLDTTMGVLRQAGAVQPNPLDFDLVDYVAQLREGILEAYTGVITGFKNSDKVPLLLPHSSSILELIQRCLADDERSESTVKLCFGLIGDLADCFPNGQLKQLLLLEWIASELRSKRGMSPEAKKTMRWAREVQTVLLFHLLY
;
A
#
# COMPACT_ATOMS: atom_id res chain seq x y z
N MET A 1 43.85 18.38 11.68
CA MET A 1 42.99 17.32 12.27
C MET A 1 43.23 16.07 11.45
N ASN A 2 43.53 14.92 12.06
CA ASN A 2 43.78 13.69 11.30
C ASN A 2 42.43 13.09 10.87
N ALA A 3 42.09 13.20 9.58
CA ALA A 3 40.81 12.75 9.05
C ALA A 3 40.58 11.25 9.30
N SER A 4 41.65 10.44 9.19
CA SER A 4 41.60 9.00 9.41
C SER A 4 41.21 8.63 10.84
N GLU A 5 41.76 9.36 11.82
CA GLU A 5 41.46 9.14 13.25
C GLU A 5 40.03 9.55 13.59
N LEU A 6 39.58 10.68 13.04
CA LEU A 6 38.21 11.16 13.24
C LEU A 6 37.18 10.16 12.67
N LEU A 7 37.42 9.65 11.47
CA LEU A 7 36.58 8.64 10.82
C LEU A 7 36.65 7.27 11.51
N ALA A 8 37.79 6.89 12.09
CA ALA A 8 37.87 5.67 12.90
C ALA A 8 37.00 5.80 14.17
N ASN A 9 36.99 6.99 14.79
CA ASN A 9 36.25 7.24 16.02
C ASN A 9 34.73 7.21 15.83
N THR A 10 34.20 7.41 14.62
CA THR A 10 32.75 7.25 14.35
C THR A 10 32.30 5.79 14.42
N LEU A 11 33.23 4.84 14.34
CA LEU A 11 32.98 3.40 14.47
C LEU A 11 33.29 2.87 15.88
N SER A 12 33.61 3.74 16.84
CA SER A 12 33.92 3.35 18.21
C SER A 12 32.70 2.70 18.90
N PRO A 13 32.90 1.62 19.69
CA PRO A 13 31.85 1.06 20.53
C PRO A 13 31.48 1.98 21.72
N ASP A 14 32.35 2.95 22.05
CA ASP A 14 32.05 3.96 23.08
C ASP A 14 31.16 5.08 22.50
N THR A 15 29.95 5.21 23.07
CA THR A 15 28.95 6.19 22.65
C THR A 15 29.48 7.63 22.69
N ASN A 16 30.27 8.01 23.71
CA ASN A 16 30.77 9.37 23.85
C ASN A 16 31.79 9.72 22.76
N THR A 17 32.74 8.81 22.52
CA THR A 17 33.74 8.95 21.45
C THR A 17 33.07 9.06 20.08
N ARG A 18 32.07 8.20 19.82
CA ARG A 18 31.31 8.22 18.57
C ARG A 18 30.53 9.52 18.37
N GLN A 19 29.78 9.97 19.38
CA GLN A 19 29.01 11.22 19.30
C GLN A 19 29.90 12.43 19.09
N ASN A 20 31.05 12.49 19.77
CA ASN A 20 32.02 13.57 19.59
C ASN A 20 32.57 13.59 18.15
N ALA A 21 32.96 12.43 17.62
CA ALA A 21 33.45 12.31 16.25
C ALA A 21 32.39 12.71 15.20
N THR A 22 31.14 12.26 15.37
CA THR A 22 30.01 12.65 14.50
C THR A 22 29.77 14.16 14.54
N GLN A 23 29.75 14.76 15.74
CA GLN A 23 29.55 16.21 15.89
C GLN A 23 30.66 17.02 15.21
N GLN A 24 31.91 16.56 15.30
CA GLN A 24 33.03 17.20 14.62
C GLN A 24 32.92 17.12 13.10
N LEU A 25 32.47 15.99 12.54
CA LEU A 25 32.23 15.85 11.09
C LEU A 25 31.06 16.73 10.61
N GLU A 26 29.99 16.82 11.40
CA GLU A 26 28.88 17.73 11.12
C GLU A 26 29.32 19.19 11.13
N ASN A 27 30.13 19.59 12.12
CA ASN A 27 30.69 20.94 12.18
C ASN A 27 31.59 21.22 10.98
N ALA A 28 32.45 20.28 10.58
CA ALA A 28 33.30 20.43 9.39
C ALA A 28 32.48 20.60 8.10
N SER A 29 31.38 19.84 7.94
CA SER A 29 30.46 19.96 6.81
C SER A 29 29.77 21.34 6.76
N ARG A 30 29.41 21.89 7.93
CA ARG A 30 28.78 23.23 8.05
C ARG A 30 29.76 24.37 7.83
N GLU A 31 30.99 24.27 8.36
CA GLU A 31 31.99 25.34 8.28
C GLU A 31 32.60 25.46 6.88
N ASN A 32 32.98 24.34 6.26
CA ASN A 32 33.60 24.36 4.94
C ASN A 32 33.28 23.08 4.17
N TYR A 33 32.12 23.08 3.54
CA TYR A 33 31.63 21.96 2.74
C TYR A 33 32.60 21.52 1.63
N PRO A 34 33.20 22.42 0.81
CA PRO A 34 34.20 22.01 -0.19
C PRO A 34 35.39 21.24 0.39
N ALA A 35 35.97 21.74 1.50
CA ALA A 35 37.12 21.09 2.13
C ALA A 35 36.75 19.75 2.77
N TYR A 36 35.55 19.67 3.37
CA TYR A 36 35.00 18.44 3.92
C TYR A 36 34.86 17.35 2.85
N MET A 37 34.25 17.67 1.71
CA MET A 37 34.06 16.70 0.62
C MET A 37 35.40 16.20 0.04
N VAL A 38 36.37 17.10 -0.16
CA VAL A 38 37.71 16.72 -0.64
C VAL A 38 38.49 15.88 0.38
N MET A 39 38.32 16.15 1.68
CA MET A 39 38.93 15.35 2.75
C MET A 39 38.41 13.91 2.69
N LEU A 40 37.09 13.72 2.58
CA LEU A 40 36.48 12.39 2.49
C LEU A 40 36.89 11.65 1.22
N SER A 41 36.86 12.29 0.05
CA SER A 41 37.24 11.65 -1.21
C SER A 41 38.72 11.29 -1.26
N SER A 42 39.58 12.10 -0.63
CA SER A 42 41.02 11.80 -0.53
C SER A 42 41.30 10.61 0.39
N GLU A 43 40.56 10.48 1.50
CA GLU A 43 40.70 9.36 2.42
C GLU A 43 40.16 8.05 1.80
N LEU A 44 39.06 8.12 1.06
CA LEU A 44 38.51 7.00 0.29
C LEU A 44 39.53 6.46 -0.73
N ALA A 45 40.22 7.35 -1.44
CA ALA A 45 41.24 7.02 -2.43
C ALA A 45 42.60 6.62 -1.85
N ASN A 46 42.80 6.76 -0.54
CA ASN A 46 44.08 6.46 0.11
C ASN A 46 44.28 4.96 0.34
N GLU A 47 45.05 4.30 -0.51
CA GLU A 47 45.39 2.87 -0.38
C GLU A 47 46.21 2.53 0.87
N GLY A 48 46.85 3.53 1.50
CA GLY A 48 47.58 3.35 2.77
C GLY A 48 46.66 3.33 4.01
N SER A 49 45.40 3.72 3.87
CA SER A 49 44.44 3.80 4.97
C SER A 49 43.76 2.46 5.23
N GLN A 50 43.35 2.24 6.49
CA GLN A 50 42.64 1.03 6.89
C GLN A 50 41.26 0.97 6.23
N LEU A 51 40.82 -0.24 5.86
CA LEU A 51 39.59 -0.44 5.08
C LEU A 51 38.33 0.15 5.75
N HIS A 52 38.20 0.04 7.07
CA HIS A 52 37.04 0.59 7.78
C HIS A 52 37.03 2.13 7.79
N VAL A 53 38.20 2.78 7.74
CA VAL A 53 38.32 4.24 7.62
C VAL A 53 37.89 4.69 6.23
N ARG A 54 38.35 3.98 5.19
CA ARG A 54 37.94 4.23 3.80
C ARG A 54 36.43 4.03 3.63
N ASN A 55 35.86 3.01 4.27
CA ASN A 55 34.42 2.78 4.31
C ASN A 55 33.67 3.94 4.97
N ALA A 56 34.10 4.36 6.17
CA ALA A 56 33.50 5.51 6.86
C ALA A 56 33.58 6.79 6.02
N ALA A 57 34.68 7.00 5.28
CA ALA A 57 34.83 8.12 4.36
C ALA A 57 33.82 8.07 3.21
N GLY A 58 33.70 6.91 2.53
CA GLY A 58 32.76 6.71 1.44
C GLY A 58 31.30 6.84 1.86
N LEU A 59 30.94 6.29 3.02
CA LEU A 59 29.59 6.41 3.58
C LEU A 59 29.25 7.86 3.95
N ALA A 60 30.16 8.58 4.59
CA ALA A 60 29.98 10.00 4.90
C ALA A 60 29.83 10.84 3.62
N LEU A 61 30.60 10.51 2.58
CA LEU A 61 30.56 11.20 1.29
C LEU A 61 29.22 10.95 0.57
N LYS A 62 28.73 9.71 0.57
CA LYS A 62 27.40 9.34 0.07
C LYS A 62 26.30 10.09 0.83
N ASN A 63 26.33 10.07 2.16
CA ASN A 63 25.32 10.71 3.01
C ASN A 63 25.33 12.25 2.92
N ALA A 64 26.37 12.85 2.34
CA ALA A 64 26.41 14.27 2.02
C ALA A 64 25.70 14.60 0.68
N LEU A 65 25.36 13.59 -0.13
CA LEU A 65 24.76 13.71 -1.46
C LEU A 65 23.38 13.08 -1.56
N SER A 66 23.10 12.04 -0.75
CA SER A 66 21.85 11.30 -0.77
C SER A 66 21.14 11.32 0.59
N ALA A 67 19.83 11.56 0.58
CA ALA A 67 18.93 11.45 1.72
C ALA A 67 17.63 10.76 1.29
N ARG A 68 16.99 10.04 2.22
CA ARG A 68 15.66 9.42 1.98
C ARG A 68 14.54 10.46 1.91
N GLU A 69 14.71 11.58 2.60
CA GLU A 69 13.72 12.65 2.66
C GLU A 69 13.92 13.64 1.50
N THR A 70 12.85 13.88 0.71
CA THR A 70 12.90 14.68 -0.53
C THR A 70 13.38 16.13 -0.31
N ALA A 71 12.97 16.77 0.79
CA ALA A 71 13.38 18.13 1.12
C ALA A 71 14.90 18.20 1.37
N ARG A 72 15.42 17.25 2.15
CA ARG A 72 16.84 17.12 2.46
C ARG A 72 17.66 16.70 1.25
N GLN A 73 17.12 15.83 0.38
CA GLN A 73 17.73 15.47 -0.89
C GLN A 73 17.94 16.69 -1.79
N SER A 74 16.93 17.56 -1.87
CA SER A 74 17.01 18.81 -2.64
C SER A 74 18.04 19.78 -2.05
N GLU A 75 18.11 19.89 -0.72
CA GLU A 75 19.16 20.68 -0.05
C GLU A 75 20.56 20.17 -0.41
N TYR A 76 20.78 18.86 -0.33
CA TYR A 76 22.08 18.22 -0.60
C TYR A 76 22.49 18.35 -2.07
N ALA A 77 21.54 18.14 -2.98
CA ALA A 77 21.74 18.36 -4.40
C ALA A 77 22.19 19.81 -4.69
N ASN A 78 21.50 20.80 -4.11
CA ASN A 78 21.85 22.22 -4.26
C ASN A 78 23.23 22.56 -3.67
N ARG A 79 23.56 22.01 -2.49
CA ARG A 79 24.90 22.17 -1.88
C ARG A 79 26.02 21.59 -2.75
N TRP A 80 25.78 20.47 -3.43
CA TRP A 80 26.73 19.92 -4.39
C TRP A 80 26.83 20.76 -5.66
N LEU A 81 25.70 21.15 -6.26
CA LEU A 81 25.66 21.91 -7.52
C LEU A 81 26.35 23.27 -7.41
N THR A 82 26.32 23.89 -6.24
CA THR A 82 27.00 25.18 -5.95
C THR A 82 28.51 25.07 -5.76
N LEU A 83 29.09 23.87 -5.67
CA LEU A 83 30.55 23.70 -5.59
C LEU A 83 31.26 24.19 -6.88
N GLY A 84 32.50 24.65 -6.74
CA GLY A 84 33.35 25.00 -7.88
C GLY A 84 33.71 23.77 -8.74
N SER A 85 33.79 23.95 -10.05
CA SER A 85 34.07 22.86 -11.02
C SER A 85 35.36 22.10 -10.71
N ASP A 86 36.42 22.78 -10.26
CA ASP A 86 37.70 22.17 -9.93
C ASP A 86 37.58 21.21 -8.74
N THR A 87 36.80 21.59 -7.73
CA THR A 87 36.53 20.76 -6.55
C THR A 87 35.71 19.53 -6.93
N LYS A 88 34.63 19.71 -7.71
CA LYS A 88 33.82 18.59 -8.20
C LYS A 88 34.68 17.60 -8.99
N ASN A 89 35.45 18.10 -9.97
CA ASN A 89 36.30 17.27 -10.83
C ASN A 89 37.34 16.47 -10.03
N LYS A 90 37.94 17.08 -9.00
CA LYS A 90 38.86 16.37 -8.10
C LYS A 90 38.18 15.22 -7.35
N ILE A 91 37.00 15.46 -6.79
CA ILE A 91 36.22 14.45 -6.06
C ILE A 91 35.79 13.32 -7.00
N LYS A 92 35.30 13.68 -8.20
CA LYS A 92 34.92 12.72 -9.26
C LYS A 92 36.09 11.83 -9.66
N GLN A 93 37.25 12.42 -9.94
CA GLN A 93 38.46 11.66 -10.31
C GLN A 93 38.95 10.74 -9.18
N GLN A 94 38.97 11.22 -7.92
CA GLN A 94 39.36 10.38 -6.79
C GLN A 94 38.42 9.19 -6.59
N SER A 95 37.11 9.40 -6.76
CA SER A 95 36.10 8.34 -6.67
C SER A 95 36.27 7.32 -7.81
N LEU A 96 36.46 7.78 -9.05
CA LEU A 96 36.70 6.91 -10.22
C LEU A 96 37.99 6.09 -10.10
N VAL A 97 39.10 6.68 -9.63
CA VAL A 97 40.37 5.95 -9.43
C VAL A 97 40.20 4.87 -8.36
N THR A 98 39.38 5.11 -7.34
CA THR A 98 39.13 4.14 -6.26
C THR A 98 38.37 2.90 -6.73
N LEU A 99 37.66 2.97 -7.87
CA LEU A 99 37.02 1.78 -8.47
C LEU A 99 38.06 0.69 -8.83
N ALA A 100 39.29 1.09 -9.18
CA ALA A 100 40.40 0.17 -9.48
C ALA A 100 41.19 -0.27 -8.23
N SER A 101 40.64 -0.09 -7.02
CA SER A 101 41.34 -0.47 -5.80
C SER A 101 41.61 -1.99 -5.75
N PRO A 102 42.78 -2.42 -5.25
CA PRO A 102 43.04 -3.84 -5.02
C PRO A 102 42.14 -4.44 -3.93
N LEU A 103 41.50 -3.60 -3.10
CA LEU A 103 40.52 -4.03 -2.09
C LEU A 103 39.10 -3.93 -2.67
N PRO A 104 38.42 -5.06 -2.96
CA PRO A 104 37.09 -5.04 -3.61
C PRO A 104 36.05 -4.23 -2.85
N LYS A 105 36.09 -4.27 -1.51
CA LYS A 105 35.19 -3.48 -0.66
C LYS A 105 35.37 -1.97 -0.84
N ALA A 106 36.60 -1.49 -1.03
CA ALA A 106 36.85 -0.07 -1.27
C ALA A 106 36.29 0.38 -2.63
N GLY A 107 36.43 -0.47 -3.66
CA GLY A 107 35.82 -0.27 -4.97
C GLY A 107 34.28 -0.21 -4.89
N ALA A 108 33.65 -1.10 -4.13
CA ALA A 108 32.19 -1.10 -3.93
C ALA A 108 31.67 0.18 -3.23
N PHE A 109 32.41 0.73 -2.26
CA PHE A 109 32.03 2.01 -1.64
C PHE A 109 32.21 3.18 -2.59
N ALA A 110 33.28 3.17 -3.39
CA ALA A 110 33.46 4.15 -4.45
C ALA A 110 32.34 4.08 -5.50
N ALA A 111 31.84 2.89 -5.82
CA ALA A 111 30.70 2.70 -6.71
C ALA A 111 29.44 3.44 -6.23
N GLN A 112 29.13 3.34 -4.93
CA GLN A 112 27.99 4.06 -4.34
C GLN A 112 28.19 5.57 -4.36
N VAL A 113 29.41 6.06 -4.14
CA VAL A 113 29.74 7.49 -4.21
C VAL A 113 29.57 8.00 -5.64
N VAL A 114 30.10 7.29 -6.63
CA VAL A 114 29.98 7.69 -8.04
C VAL A 114 28.50 7.72 -8.45
N ALA A 115 27.71 6.72 -8.06
CA ALA A 115 26.26 6.72 -8.30
C ALA A 115 25.54 7.89 -7.61
N ALA A 116 25.87 8.20 -6.34
CA ALA A 116 25.29 9.33 -5.63
C ALA A 116 25.61 10.68 -6.28
N ILE A 117 26.83 10.86 -6.81
CA ILE A 117 27.18 12.06 -7.59
C ILE A 117 26.42 12.07 -8.91
N ALA A 118 26.35 10.93 -9.61
CA ALA A 118 25.64 10.79 -10.88
C ALA A 118 24.15 11.13 -10.75
N ALA A 119 23.50 10.70 -9.66
CA ALA A 119 22.11 11.00 -9.36
C ALA A 119 21.83 12.51 -9.19
N VAL A 120 22.84 13.30 -8.82
CA VAL A 120 22.73 14.76 -8.76
C VAL A 120 23.11 15.42 -10.09
N GLU A 121 24.19 14.98 -10.73
CA GLU A 121 24.77 15.67 -11.91
C GLU A 121 24.13 15.29 -13.25
N LEU A 122 23.73 14.04 -13.46
CA LEU A 122 23.14 13.60 -14.73
C LEU A 122 21.79 14.27 -15.04
N PRO A 123 20.85 14.46 -14.08
CA PRO A 123 19.63 15.23 -14.36
C PRO A 123 19.88 16.69 -14.77
N HIS A 124 21.08 17.22 -14.49
CA HIS A 124 21.48 18.60 -14.78
C HIS A 124 22.53 18.70 -15.89
N ASP A 125 22.80 17.60 -16.63
CA ASP A 125 23.81 17.52 -17.71
C ASP A 125 25.24 17.94 -17.29
N GLN A 126 25.63 17.75 -16.02
CA GLN A 126 26.95 18.17 -15.51
C GLN A 126 28.05 17.08 -15.57
N TRP A 127 27.69 15.83 -15.90
CA TRP A 127 28.63 14.70 -16.05
C TRP A 127 28.36 13.80 -17.28
N PRO A 128 28.34 14.37 -18.51
CA PRO A 128 27.89 13.66 -19.70
C PRO A 128 28.81 12.50 -20.14
N ASP A 129 30.08 12.54 -19.78
CA ASP A 129 31.12 11.56 -20.16
C ASP A 129 31.19 10.33 -19.23
N LEU A 130 30.42 10.31 -18.13
CA LEU A 130 30.48 9.24 -17.14
C LEU A 130 30.17 7.86 -17.75
N ILE A 131 29.07 7.73 -18.49
CA ILE A 131 28.63 6.43 -19.01
C ILE A 131 29.63 5.87 -20.04
N GLU A 132 30.18 6.73 -20.91
CA GLU A 132 31.20 6.35 -21.88
C GLU A 132 32.50 5.88 -21.19
N LEU A 133 32.87 6.53 -20.08
CA LEU A 133 34.03 6.16 -19.28
C LEU A 133 33.84 4.82 -18.56
N LEU A 134 32.66 4.57 -17.97
CA LEU A 134 32.33 3.28 -17.34
C LEU A 134 32.32 2.15 -18.37
N LEU A 135 31.75 2.38 -19.57
CA LEU A 135 31.81 1.43 -20.69
C LEU A 135 33.26 1.10 -21.07
N GLY A 136 34.12 2.12 -21.14
CA GLY A 136 35.54 1.95 -21.42
C GLY A 136 36.27 1.08 -20.39
N PHE A 137 35.92 1.21 -19.10
CA PHE A 137 36.50 0.39 -18.03
C PHE A 137 36.12 -1.08 -18.10
N VAL A 138 34.87 -1.38 -18.48
CA VAL A 138 34.41 -2.78 -18.63
C VAL A 138 35.05 -3.44 -19.86
N ASN A 139 35.10 -2.75 -20.99
CA ASN A 139 35.51 -3.35 -22.27
C ASN A 139 37.02 -3.45 -22.46
N ASN A 140 37.78 -2.47 -21.95
CA ASN A 140 39.21 -2.35 -22.27
C ASN A 140 40.14 -2.80 -21.13
N SER A 141 39.63 -2.92 -19.91
CA SER A 141 40.45 -3.30 -18.75
C SER A 141 40.59 -4.81 -18.62
N SER A 142 41.77 -5.25 -18.21
CA SER A 142 42.02 -6.63 -17.75
C SER A 142 41.89 -6.78 -16.23
N ASP A 143 41.68 -5.67 -15.52
CA ASP A 143 41.52 -5.66 -14.06
C ASP A 143 40.11 -6.09 -13.66
N THR A 144 40.01 -7.28 -13.07
CA THR A 144 38.76 -7.87 -12.57
C THR A 144 38.08 -7.00 -11.51
N ASN A 145 38.84 -6.40 -10.58
CA ASN A 145 38.25 -5.57 -9.52
C ASN A 145 37.62 -4.30 -10.11
N LEU A 146 38.30 -3.67 -11.05
CA LEU A 146 37.77 -2.52 -11.76
C LEU A 146 36.48 -2.87 -12.51
N LYS A 147 36.44 -4.01 -13.22
CA LYS A 147 35.22 -4.47 -13.90
C LYS A 147 34.05 -4.65 -12.92
N ILE A 148 34.27 -5.34 -11.79
CA ILE A 148 33.25 -5.58 -10.77
C ILE A 148 32.71 -4.25 -10.20
N ALA A 149 33.60 -3.36 -9.74
CA ALA A 149 33.20 -2.08 -9.16
C ALA A 149 32.50 -1.18 -10.18
N THR A 150 32.92 -1.23 -11.45
CA THR A 150 32.29 -0.48 -12.54
C THR A 150 30.88 -0.99 -12.82
N LEU A 151 30.67 -2.31 -12.90
CA LEU A 151 29.35 -2.89 -13.10
C LEU A 151 28.41 -2.61 -11.91
N GLN A 152 28.91 -2.69 -10.67
CA GLN A 152 28.17 -2.24 -9.48
C GLN A 152 27.80 -0.75 -9.55
N THR A 153 28.71 0.10 -10.04
CA THR A 153 28.43 1.53 -10.25
C THR A 153 27.29 1.72 -11.24
N ILE A 154 27.33 1.02 -12.37
CA ILE A 154 26.24 1.03 -13.36
C ILE A 154 24.94 0.57 -12.69
N GLY A 155 24.94 -0.54 -11.96
CA GLY A 155 23.77 -1.04 -11.25
C GLY A 155 23.16 -0.02 -10.28
N TYR A 156 23.97 0.67 -9.48
CA TYR A 156 23.48 1.72 -8.57
C TYR A 156 22.99 2.97 -9.32
N ILE A 157 23.62 3.33 -10.44
CA ILE A 157 23.13 4.41 -11.31
C ILE A 157 21.75 4.06 -11.86
N CYS A 158 21.57 2.83 -12.34
CA CYS A 158 20.30 2.33 -12.86
C CYS A 158 19.18 2.31 -11.80
N GLU A 159 19.53 2.01 -10.56
CA GLU A 159 18.58 1.98 -9.43
C GLU A 159 18.22 3.39 -8.90
N SER A 160 19.18 4.32 -8.87
CA SER A 160 19.01 5.62 -8.20
C SER A 160 18.54 6.74 -9.12
N ILE A 161 18.69 6.59 -10.43
CA ILE A 161 18.39 7.64 -11.41
C ILE A 161 17.15 7.24 -12.19
N LYS A 162 16.26 8.21 -12.41
CA LYS A 162 15.03 7.99 -13.15
C LYS A 162 15.29 7.43 -14.56
N PRO A 163 14.55 6.39 -15.00
CA PRO A 163 14.64 5.75 -16.31
C PRO A 163 14.79 6.70 -17.51
N GLU A 164 14.07 7.82 -17.52
CA GLU A 164 14.02 8.72 -18.67
C GLU A 164 15.36 9.40 -18.94
N ILE A 165 16.13 9.68 -17.88
CA ILE A 165 17.46 10.32 -17.99
C ILE A 165 18.46 9.33 -18.60
N LEU A 166 18.34 8.05 -18.25
CA LEU A 166 19.26 6.99 -18.70
C LEU A 166 18.89 6.43 -20.07
N SER A 167 17.63 6.56 -20.50
CA SER A 167 17.12 6.05 -21.78
C SER A 167 17.98 6.46 -22.99
N LEU A 168 18.50 7.69 -22.99
CA LEU A 168 19.36 8.24 -24.04
C LEU A 168 20.72 7.53 -24.18
N ARG A 169 21.16 6.84 -23.12
CA ARG A 169 22.44 6.11 -23.03
C ARG A 169 22.25 4.61 -22.75
N SER A 170 21.03 4.11 -22.99
CA SER A 170 20.65 2.71 -22.78
C SER A 170 21.55 1.73 -23.54
N ASN A 171 21.92 2.06 -24.79
CA ASN A 171 22.79 1.24 -25.62
C ASN A 171 24.19 1.04 -25.01
N GLU A 172 24.81 2.11 -24.53
CA GLU A 172 26.12 2.06 -23.90
C GLU A 172 26.08 1.25 -22.59
N ILE A 173 25.06 1.48 -21.77
CA ILE A 173 24.85 0.75 -20.51
C ILE A 173 24.65 -0.75 -20.80
N LEU A 174 23.75 -1.09 -21.72
CA LEU A 174 23.47 -2.47 -22.11
C LEU A 174 24.70 -3.16 -22.68
N THR A 175 25.48 -2.47 -23.51
CA THR A 175 26.72 -3.02 -24.06
C THR A 175 27.69 -3.43 -22.95
N ALA A 176 27.85 -2.59 -21.92
CA ALA A 176 28.73 -2.88 -20.78
C ALA A 176 28.21 -4.07 -19.96
N VAL A 177 26.94 -4.07 -19.55
CA VAL A 177 26.39 -5.14 -18.71
C VAL A 177 26.32 -6.46 -19.46
N ILE A 178 25.90 -6.46 -20.72
CA ILE A 178 25.84 -7.70 -21.51
C ILE A 178 27.25 -8.22 -21.80
N HIS A 179 28.27 -7.36 -21.96
CA HIS A 179 29.66 -7.81 -22.11
C HIS A 179 30.17 -8.53 -20.85
N GLY A 180 29.88 -8.00 -19.66
CA GLY A 180 30.26 -8.63 -18.39
C GLY A 180 29.49 -9.93 -18.08
N ALA A 181 28.26 -10.07 -18.58
CA ALA A 181 27.39 -11.22 -18.31
C ALA A 181 27.60 -12.42 -19.23
N ARG A 182 28.42 -12.31 -20.29
CA ARG A 182 28.60 -13.40 -21.28
C ARG A 182 29.23 -14.62 -20.64
N LYS A 183 28.91 -15.79 -21.20
CA LYS A 183 29.52 -17.08 -20.85
C LYS A 183 31.05 -17.11 -20.97
N ASP A 184 31.60 -16.33 -21.90
CA ASP A 184 33.05 -16.26 -22.16
C ASP A 184 33.83 -15.41 -21.12
N GLU A 185 33.15 -14.65 -20.26
CA GLU A 185 33.82 -13.90 -19.19
C GLU A 185 34.37 -14.89 -18.12
N PRO A 186 35.69 -14.88 -17.85
CA PRO A 186 36.31 -15.86 -16.95
C PRO A 186 35.96 -15.68 -15.47
N SER A 187 35.62 -14.48 -15.01
CA SER A 187 35.30 -14.23 -13.59
C SER A 187 33.80 -14.33 -13.33
N ILE A 188 33.44 -15.25 -12.42
CA ILE A 188 32.06 -15.44 -11.94
C ILE A 188 31.58 -14.18 -11.21
N GLU A 189 32.45 -13.49 -10.49
CA GLU A 189 32.13 -12.26 -9.77
C GLU A 189 31.81 -11.10 -10.71
N VAL A 190 32.50 -11.03 -11.86
CA VAL A 190 32.17 -10.07 -12.94
C VAL A 190 30.81 -10.41 -13.54
N GLN A 191 30.55 -11.69 -13.85
CA GLN A 191 29.24 -12.13 -14.35
C GLN A 191 28.12 -11.79 -13.38
N LEU A 192 28.31 -12.04 -12.08
CA LEU A 192 27.32 -11.73 -11.05
C LEU A 192 27.04 -10.22 -10.97
N ALA A 193 28.08 -9.40 -10.93
CA ALA A 193 27.92 -7.94 -10.91
C ALA A 193 27.22 -7.43 -12.18
N ALA A 194 27.50 -8.02 -13.33
CA ALA A 194 26.87 -7.69 -14.60
C ALA A 194 25.38 -8.06 -14.63
N ILE A 195 25.02 -9.23 -14.09
CA ILE A 195 23.62 -9.68 -14.02
C ILE A 195 22.81 -8.79 -13.09
N HIS A 196 23.32 -8.41 -11.91
CA HIS A 196 22.64 -7.45 -11.04
C HIS A 196 22.50 -6.06 -11.69
N ALA A 197 23.54 -5.61 -12.41
CA ALA A 197 23.47 -4.36 -13.16
C ALA A 197 22.43 -4.44 -14.30
N LEU A 198 22.33 -5.59 -14.97
CA LEU A 198 21.32 -5.85 -15.99
C LEU A 198 19.92 -5.77 -15.37
N TYR A 199 19.66 -6.44 -14.24
CA TYR A 199 18.39 -6.38 -13.51
C TYR A 199 17.92 -4.95 -13.24
N ASN A 200 18.82 -4.10 -12.72
CA ASN A 200 18.50 -2.69 -12.46
C ASN A 200 18.28 -1.88 -13.75
N SER A 201 18.89 -2.28 -14.87
CA SER A 201 18.76 -1.56 -16.15
C SER A 201 17.48 -1.88 -16.93
N LEU A 202 16.76 -2.94 -16.57
CA LEU A 202 15.61 -3.43 -17.34
C LEU A 202 14.45 -2.43 -17.45
N GLU A 203 14.33 -1.45 -16.55
CA GLU A 203 13.20 -0.49 -16.58
C GLU A 203 13.28 0.52 -17.75
N PHE A 204 14.47 0.89 -18.20
CA PHE A 204 14.67 1.95 -19.20
C PHE A 204 15.16 1.46 -20.57
N VAL A 205 15.24 0.14 -20.77
CA VAL A 205 15.73 -0.46 -22.03
C VAL A 205 14.58 -0.93 -22.94
N ARG A 206 13.39 -0.33 -22.78
CA ARG A 206 12.19 -0.67 -23.57
C ARG A 206 12.45 -0.54 -25.07
N GLU A 207 13.11 0.53 -25.52
CA GLU A 207 13.47 0.69 -26.94
C GLU A 207 14.39 -0.43 -27.47
N ASN A 208 15.27 -0.96 -26.62
CA ASN A 208 16.15 -2.06 -26.99
C ASN A 208 15.36 -3.37 -27.14
N PHE A 209 14.38 -3.61 -26.25
CA PHE A 209 13.48 -4.75 -26.35
C PHE A 209 12.55 -4.68 -27.56
N GLU A 210 12.22 -3.50 -28.08
CA GLU A 210 11.51 -3.36 -29.35
C GLU A 210 12.35 -3.82 -30.56
N ARG A 211 13.68 -3.72 -30.47
CA ARG A 211 14.60 -4.16 -31.52
C ARG A 211 14.89 -5.65 -31.37
N GLU A 212 14.30 -6.47 -32.24
CA GLU A 212 14.41 -7.93 -32.20
C GLU A 212 15.85 -8.46 -32.06
N GLY A 213 16.82 -7.88 -32.77
CA GLY A 213 18.23 -8.30 -32.68
C GLY A 213 18.85 -8.07 -31.30
N GLU A 214 18.57 -6.93 -30.67
CA GLU A 214 19.05 -6.60 -29.32
C GLU A 214 18.32 -7.43 -28.27
N ARG A 215 17.00 -7.57 -28.40
CA ARG A 215 16.18 -8.44 -27.55
C ARG A 215 16.66 -9.89 -27.57
N ASN A 216 16.88 -10.46 -28.75
CA ASN A 216 17.42 -11.82 -28.91
C ASN A 216 18.76 -11.99 -28.18
N TYR A 217 19.62 -10.98 -28.26
CA TYR A 217 20.93 -11.01 -27.65
C TYR A 217 20.87 -10.94 -26.11
N ILE A 218 20.02 -10.07 -25.56
CA ILE A 218 19.75 -9.99 -24.12
C ILE A 218 19.20 -11.32 -23.62
N MET A 219 18.16 -11.84 -24.28
CA MET A 219 17.52 -13.11 -23.89
C MET A 219 18.49 -14.28 -23.95
N GLN A 220 19.34 -14.35 -24.97
CA GLN A 220 20.36 -15.39 -25.06
C GLN A 220 21.31 -15.34 -23.85
N VAL A 221 21.85 -14.16 -23.52
CA VAL A 221 22.83 -14.03 -22.42
C VAL A 221 22.19 -14.34 -21.06
N VAL A 222 20.96 -13.88 -20.81
CA VAL A 222 20.24 -14.19 -19.57
C VAL A 222 19.93 -15.70 -19.48
N CYS A 223 19.43 -16.31 -20.56
CA CYS A 223 19.15 -17.75 -20.59
C CYS A 223 20.43 -18.59 -20.38
N GLU A 224 21.56 -18.21 -20.98
CA GLU A 224 22.84 -18.87 -20.75
C GLU A 224 23.31 -18.72 -19.29
N ALA A 225 23.08 -17.55 -18.66
CA ALA A 225 23.43 -17.30 -17.27
C ALA A 225 22.61 -18.14 -16.28
N THR A 226 21.36 -18.50 -16.61
CA THR A 226 20.56 -19.45 -15.78
C THR A 226 21.18 -20.84 -15.71
N GLN A 227 22.08 -21.19 -16.63
CA GLN A 227 22.79 -22.47 -16.68
C GLN A 227 24.24 -22.37 -16.19
N ASN A 228 24.62 -21.25 -15.56
CA ASN A 228 25.97 -21.05 -15.04
C ASN A 228 26.31 -22.07 -13.94
N SER A 229 27.59 -22.41 -13.74
CA SER A 229 28.01 -23.28 -12.64
C SER A 229 27.84 -22.66 -11.24
N SER A 230 27.76 -21.33 -11.15
CA SER A 230 27.57 -20.60 -9.91
C SER A 230 26.10 -20.36 -9.63
N VAL A 231 25.61 -20.86 -8.49
CA VAL A 231 24.23 -20.65 -8.04
C VAL A 231 23.90 -19.16 -7.93
N ALA A 232 24.81 -18.32 -7.44
CA ALA A 232 24.54 -16.89 -7.30
C ALA A 232 24.23 -16.22 -8.65
N VAL A 233 24.92 -16.63 -9.72
CA VAL A 233 24.66 -16.13 -11.07
C VAL A 233 23.33 -16.67 -11.61
N GLN A 234 23.00 -17.93 -11.31
CA GLN A 234 21.70 -18.50 -11.69
C GLN A 234 20.54 -17.74 -11.04
N VAL A 235 20.62 -17.47 -9.73
CA VAL A 235 19.59 -16.71 -8.98
C VAL A 235 19.39 -15.33 -9.61
N GLY A 236 20.46 -14.55 -9.81
CA GLY A 236 20.36 -13.24 -10.46
C GLY A 236 19.83 -13.31 -11.90
N ALA A 237 20.15 -14.39 -12.63
CA ALA A 237 19.63 -14.57 -13.99
C ALA A 237 18.14 -14.90 -14.01
N PHE A 238 17.65 -15.71 -13.05
CA PHE A 238 16.21 -15.94 -12.89
C PHE A 238 15.49 -14.66 -12.43
N GLU A 239 16.09 -13.84 -11.55
CA GLU A 239 15.56 -12.50 -11.21
C GLU A 239 15.42 -11.61 -12.44
N CYS A 240 16.42 -11.62 -13.33
CA CYS A 240 16.30 -10.94 -14.62
C CYS A 240 15.14 -11.51 -15.46
N LEU A 241 14.94 -12.83 -15.51
CA LEU A 241 13.83 -13.43 -16.26
C LEU A 241 12.46 -13.04 -15.69
N VAL A 242 12.32 -13.02 -14.36
CA VAL A 242 11.12 -12.55 -13.66
C VAL A 242 10.81 -11.11 -14.07
N LYS A 243 11.79 -10.20 -13.94
CA LYS A 243 11.61 -8.78 -14.27
C LYS A 243 11.39 -8.55 -15.77
N ILE A 244 12.02 -9.33 -16.64
CA ILE A 244 11.77 -9.29 -18.09
C ILE A 244 10.34 -9.72 -18.40
N MET A 245 9.81 -10.74 -17.72
CA MET A 245 8.43 -11.17 -17.91
C MET A 245 7.45 -10.07 -17.53
N ALA A 246 7.61 -9.47 -16.36
CA ALA A 246 6.77 -8.36 -15.89
C ALA A 246 6.79 -7.15 -16.85
N LEU A 247 7.98 -6.76 -17.34
CA LEU A 247 8.10 -5.55 -18.15
C LEU A 247 7.78 -5.74 -19.64
N TYR A 248 7.94 -6.96 -20.16
CA TYR A 248 7.97 -7.23 -21.61
C TYR A 248 7.18 -8.48 -22.02
N TYR A 249 6.12 -8.81 -21.27
CA TYR A 249 5.25 -9.97 -21.49
C TYR A 249 4.86 -10.16 -22.97
N ASP A 250 4.45 -9.07 -23.65
CA ASP A 250 3.98 -9.07 -25.04
C ASP A 250 5.03 -9.59 -26.05
N LYS A 251 6.33 -9.50 -25.71
CA LYS A 251 7.44 -9.97 -26.55
C LYS A 251 7.88 -11.40 -26.23
N MET A 252 7.35 -12.04 -25.18
CA MET A 252 7.94 -13.28 -24.64
C MET A 252 7.53 -14.55 -25.37
N ALA A 253 6.51 -14.53 -26.23
CA ALA A 253 5.96 -15.74 -26.86
C ALA A 253 7.00 -16.63 -27.55
N PHE A 254 7.89 -16.04 -28.35
CA PHE A 254 8.95 -16.78 -29.02
C PHE A 254 9.93 -17.44 -28.03
N TYR A 255 10.37 -16.71 -27.01
CA TYR A 255 11.34 -17.22 -26.03
C TYR A 255 10.71 -18.24 -25.08
N MET A 256 9.41 -18.11 -24.79
CA MET A 256 8.66 -19.05 -23.97
C MET A 256 8.70 -20.46 -24.58
N GLU A 257 8.38 -20.57 -25.87
CA GLU A 257 8.41 -21.85 -26.58
C GLU A 257 9.82 -22.41 -26.75
N GLN A 258 10.81 -21.54 -27.01
CA GLN A 258 12.17 -21.99 -27.35
C GLN A 258 13.02 -22.35 -26.14
N ALA A 259 12.87 -21.65 -25.01
CA ALA A 259 13.80 -21.78 -23.88
C ALA A 259 13.15 -21.60 -22.51
N LEU A 260 12.38 -20.52 -22.28
CA LEU A 260 12.00 -20.12 -20.92
C LEU A 260 11.19 -21.21 -20.21
N PHE A 261 10.22 -21.82 -20.92
CA PHE A 261 9.42 -22.91 -20.35
C PHE A 261 10.28 -24.05 -19.80
N GLY A 262 11.25 -24.52 -20.58
CA GLY A 262 12.14 -25.61 -20.15
C GLY A 262 13.06 -25.19 -19.01
N LEU A 263 13.62 -23.98 -19.09
CA LEU A 263 14.54 -23.46 -18.07
C LEU A 263 13.84 -23.27 -16.72
N THR A 264 12.63 -22.70 -16.70
CA THR A 264 11.91 -22.40 -15.46
C THR A 264 11.34 -23.67 -14.83
N VAL A 265 10.79 -24.60 -15.61
CA VAL A 265 10.34 -25.90 -15.08
C VAL A 265 11.51 -26.71 -14.49
N MET A 266 12.71 -26.66 -15.11
CA MET A 266 13.91 -27.26 -14.52
C MET A 266 14.38 -26.50 -13.28
N GLY A 267 14.31 -25.16 -13.31
CA GLY A 267 14.65 -24.28 -12.18
C GLY A 267 13.80 -24.59 -10.95
N MET A 268 12.49 -24.81 -11.10
CA MET A 268 11.59 -25.21 -10.01
C MET A 268 11.99 -26.55 -9.37
N LYS A 269 12.65 -27.43 -10.13
CA LYS A 269 13.13 -28.74 -9.67
C LYS A 269 14.58 -28.69 -9.16
N HIS A 270 15.19 -27.51 -9.11
CA HIS A 270 16.59 -27.35 -8.73
C HIS A 270 16.83 -27.75 -7.26
N THR A 271 18.03 -28.24 -6.97
CA THR A 271 18.38 -28.73 -5.62
C THR A 271 18.70 -27.60 -4.63
N ASP A 272 19.17 -26.46 -5.14
CA ASP A 272 19.33 -25.24 -4.34
C ASP A 272 18.03 -24.45 -4.39
N GLU A 273 17.42 -24.26 -3.23
CA GLU A 273 16.09 -23.66 -3.10
C GLU A 273 16.04 -22.21 -3.57
N ARG A 274 17.15 -21.46 -3.50
CA ARG A 274 17.17 -20.07 -3.97
C ARG A 274 16.88 -19.97 -5.47
N VAL A 275 17.29 -20.98 -6.25
CA VAL A 275 16.99 -21.06 -7.69
C VAL A 275 15.55 -21.50 -7.91
N ALA A 276 15.08 -22.47 -7.11
CA ALA A 276 13.71 -22.96 -7.19
C ALA A 276 12.71 -21.85 -6.86
N LEU A 277 12.98 -21.02 -5.84
CA LEU A 277 12.19 -19.86 -5.46
C LEU A 277 12.03 -18.90 -6.65
N GLN A 278 13.12 -18.47 -7.29
CA GLN A 278 13.02 -17.54 -8.42
C GLN A 278 12.35 -18.16 -9.67
N ALA A 279 12.46 -19.47 -9.84
CA ALA A 279 11.77 -20.16 -10.94
C ALA A 279 10.26 -20.34 -10.67
N VAL A 280 9.84 -20.51 -9.42
CA VAL A 280 8.42 -20.46 -9.01
C VAL A 280 7.91 -19.03 -9.15
N GLU A 281 8.67 -18.04 -8.70
CA GLU A 281 8.35 -16.62 -8.82
C GLU A 281 8.10 -16.21 -10.28
N PHE A 282 8.89 -16.72 -11.23
CA PHE A 282 8.64 -16.49 -12.65
C PHE A 282 7.22 -16.89 -13.07
N TRP A 283 6.71 -18.03 -12.58
CA TRP A 283 5.35 -18.46 -12.89
C TRP A 283 4.29 -17.66 -12.12
N THR A 284 4.59 -17.22 -10.89
CA THR A 284 3.76 -16.25 -10.16
C THR A 284 3.59 -14.97 -11.00
N THR A 285 4.68 -14.38 -11.48
CA THR A 285 4.67 -13.18 -12.32
C THR A 285 3.93 -13.40 -13.64
N VAL A 286 4.11 -14.55 -14.32
CA VAL A 286 3.31 -14.86 -15.52
C VAL A 286 1.81 -14.83 -15.21
N CYS A 287 1.41 -15.34 -14.04
CA CYS A 287 0.01 -15.36 -13.65
C CYS A 287 -0.51 -13.97 -13.27
N GLU A 288 0.26 -13.17 -12.54
CA GLU A 288 -0.08 -11.77 -12.21
C GLU A 288 -0.34 -10.96 -13.48
N GLU A 289 0.59 -11.00 -14.44
CA GLU A 289 0.42 -10.33 -15.73
C GLU A 289 -0.83 -10.83 -16.48
N GLU A 290 -1.08 -12.15 -16.49
CA GLU A 290 -2.25 -12.71 -17.17
C GLU A 290 -3.59 -12.40 -16.48
N ILE A 291 -3.58 -12.19 -15.16
CA ILE A 291 -4.76 -11.75 -14.39
C ILE A 291 -5.07 -10.29 -14.72
N GLU A 292 -4.07 -9.40 -14.70
CA GLU A 292 -4.26 -7.99 -15.06
C GLU A 292 -4.73 -7.84 -16.52
N LEU A 293 -4.13 -8.58 -17.46
CA LEU A 293 -4.59 -8.61 -18.86
C LEU A 293 -6.01 -9.16 -19.01
N ALA A 294 -6.44 -10.08 -18.14
CA ALA A 294 -7.82 -10.57 -18.14
C ALA A 294 -8.80 -9.51 -17.60
N HIS A 295 -8.40 -8.72 -16.61
CA HIS A 295 -9.17 -7.58 -16.11
C HIS A 295 -9.30 -6.49 -17.18
N GLU A 296 -8.19 -6.10 -17.83
CA GLU A 296 -8.18 -5.14 -18.94
C GLU A 296 -9.07 -5.60 -20.09
N ALA A 297 -8.96 -6.88 -20.48
CA ALA A 297 -9.80 -7.45 -21.55
C ALA A 297 -11.29 -7.45 -21.19
N ARG A 298 -11.65 -7.68 -19.92
CA ARG A 298 -13.03 -7.62 -19.45
C ARG A 298 -13.57 -6.20 -19.48
N GLU A 299 -12.77 -5.24 -19.00
CA GLU A 299 -13.11 -3.83 -19.04
C GLU A 299 -13.31 -3.33 -20.48
N ALA A 300 -12.36 -3.61 -21.37
CA ALA A 300 -12.46 -3.28 -22.79
C ALA A 300 -13.71 -3.89 -23.44
N ALA A 301 -14.02 -5.16 -23.12
CA ALA A 301 -15.22 -5.84 -23.62
C ALA A 301 -16.53 -5.20 -23.14
N ASP A 302 -16.60 -4.75 -21.88
CA ASP A 302 -17.76 -4.03 -21.33
C ASP A 302 -17.99 -2.69 -22.05
N TYR A 303 -16.94 -2.10 -22.63
CA TYR A 303 -17.00 -0.91 -23.48
C TYR A 303 -17.12 -1.21 -24.98
N GLY A 304 -17.04 -2.47 -25.41
CA GLY A 304 -17.08 -2.88 -26.81
C GLY A 304 -15.83 -2.51 -27.61
N GLU A 305 -14.69 -2.38 -26.93
CA GLU A 305 -13.37 -2.06 -27.47
C GLU A 305 -12.44 -3.28 -27.38
N PRO A 306 -11.43 -3.42 -28.26
CA PRO A 306 -10.39 -4.42 -28.09
C PRO A 306 -9.41 -4.01 -26.97
N PRO A 307 -8.84 -4.96 -26.19
CA PRO A 307 -7.76 -4.65 -25.24
C PRO A 307 -6.52 -4.15 -25.97
N GLU A 308 -5.67 -3.40 -25.28
CA GLU A 308 -4.40 -2.90 -25.84
C GLU A 308 -3.41 -4.06 -25.99
N VAL A 309 -3.36 -4.96 -25.00
CA VAL A 309 -2.52 -6.15 -25.00
C VAL A 309 -3.36 -7.40 -24.79
N GLU A 310 -3.21 -8.39 -25.69
CA GLU A 310 -3.84 -9.69 -25.52
C GLU A 310 -2.92 -10.68 -24.78
N SER A 311 -3.45 -11.29 -23.72
CA SER A 311 -2.83 -12.42 -23.03
C SER A 311 -2.48 -13.55 -24.00
N LYS A 312 -1.32 -14.18 -23.77
CA LYS A 312 -0.83 -15.35 -24.51
C LYS A 312 -1.17 -16.67 -23.82
N PHE A 313 -1.77 -16.62 -22.63
CA PHE A 313 -2.21 -17.79 -21.86
C PHE A 313 -1.08 -18.80 -21.60
N PHE A 314 0.13 -18.31 -21.34
CA PHE A 314 1.30 -19.13 -20.98
C PHE A 314 1.01 -19.99 -19.77
N ALA A 315 0.38 -19.45 -18.71
CA ALA A 315 0.06 -20.22 -17.51
C ALA A 315 -0.83 -21.42 -17.85
N LYS A 316 -1.87 -21.19 -18.65
CA LYS A 316 -2.82 -22.23 -19.08
C LYS A 316 -2.15 -23.33 -19.92
N VAL A 317 -1.24 -22.97 -20.82
CA VAL A 317 -0.49 -23.93 -21.66
C VAL A 317 0.48 -24.75 -20.81
N ALA A 318 1.08 -24.13 -19.80
CA ALA A 318 2.09 -24.74 -18.94
C ALA A 318 1.55 -25.67 -17.85
N LEU A 319 0.23 -25.64 -17.58
CA LEU A 319 -0.43 -26.41 -16.53
C LEU A 319 0.05 -27.88 -16.39
N PRO A 320 0.13 -28.69 -17.47
CA PRO A 320 0.47 -30.11 -17.35
C PRO A 320 1.86 -30.38 -16.76
N GLU A 321 2.81 -29.46 -16.93
CA GLU A 321 4.20 -29.61 -16.47
C GLU A 321 4.47 -28.84 -15.18
N VAL A 322 3.81 -27.69 -14.98
CA VAL A 322 4.01 -26.83 -13.79
C VAL A 322 3.28 -27.38 -12.56
N ILE A 323 2.03 -27.82 -12.72
CA ILE A 323 1.20 -28.28 -11.59
C ILE A 323 1.81 -29.46 -10.85
N PRO A 324 2.28 -30.54 -11.51
CA PRO A 324 2.91 -31.65 -10.79
C PRO A 324 4.13 -31.24 -9.96
N VAL A 325 4.85 -30.19 -10.38
CA VAL A 325 6.01 -29.67 -9.67
C VAL A 325 5.58 -28.89 -8.44
N LEU A 326 4.63 -27.96 -8.59
CA LEU A 326 4.09 -27.18 -7.46
C LEU A 326 3.51 -28.09 -6.39
N LEU A 327 2.71 -29.09 -6.79
CA LEU A 327 2.12 -30.05 -5.85
C LEU A 327 3.18 -30.88 -5.10
N ALA A 328 4.32 -31.17 -5.73
CA ALA A 328 5.44 -31.86 -5.09
C ALA A 328 6.28 -30.92 -4.19
N LEU A 329 6.34 -29.63 -4.51
CA LEU A 329 6.99 -28.62 -3.65
C LEU A 329 6.14 -28.31 -2.43
N LEU A 330 4.81 -28.35 -2.55
CA LEU A 330 3.89 -28.20 -1.41
C LEU A 330 4.16 -29.24 -0.32
N THR A 331 4.59 -30.46 -0.64
CA THR A 331 4.89 -31.50 0.35
C THR A 331 6.27 -31.35 1.03
N ARG A 332 6.92 -30.19 0.90
CA ARG A 332 8.23 -29.89 1.51
C ARG A 332 8.09 -28.86 2.64
N GLN A 333 7.01 -28.96 3.41
CA GLN A 333 6.82 -28.11 4.59
C GLN A 333 7.90 -28.42 5.63
N GLU A 334 8.37 -27.40 6.34
CA GLU A 334 9.33 -27.54 7.44
C GLU A 334 8.59 -27.38 8.79
N GLU A 335 8.73 -28.36 9.69
CA GLU A 335 8.03 -28.39 10.99
C GLU A 335 8.46 -27.23 11.91
N ASP A 336 9.73 -26.84 11.84
CA ASP A 336 10.39 -25.88 12.72
C ASP A 336 10.64 -24.50 12.06
N ALA A 337 10.07 -24.25 10.87
CA ALA A 337 10.26 -22.96 10.20
C ALA A 337 9.63 -21.81 11.02
N ASP A 338 10.35 -20.71 11.13
CA ASP A 338 9.85 -19.50 11.79
C ASP A 338 8.67 -18.92 10.98
N GLU A 339 7.70 -18.30 11.64
CA GLU A 339 6.49 -17.75 10.98
C GLU A 339 6.82 -16.69 9.91
N ASP A 340 7.95 -15.98 10.08
CA ASP A 340 8.43 -14.93 9.17
C ASP A 340 9.30 -15.48 8.01
N GLU A 341 9.55 -16.79 7.94
CA GLU A 341 10.42 -17.39 6.95
C GLU A 341 9.70 -17.70 5.63
N TRP A 342 10.12 -17.06 4.54
CA TRP A 342 9.63 -17.36 3.20
C TRP A 342 10.35 -18.57 2.58
N ASN A 343 9.66 -19.72 2.55
CA ASN A 343 10.20 -20.98 2.04
C ASN A 343 9.52 -21.46 0.74
N ILE A 344 10.06 -22.54 0.17
CA ILE A 344 9.61 -23.07 -1.13
C ILE A 344 8.17 -23.61 -1.11
N SER A 345 7.71 -24.15 0.01
CA SER A 345 6.33 -24.67 0.13
C SER A 345 5.31 -23.52 0.13
N MET A 346 5.62 -22.42 0.82
CA MET A 346 4.80 -21.20 0.81
C MET A 346 4.78 -20.56 -0.57
N SER A 347 5.95 -20.41 -1.21
CA SER A 347 6.06 -19.91 -2.58
C SER A 347 5.24 -20.75 -3.57
N ALA A 348 5.27 -22.09 -3.43
CA ALA A 348 4.47 -22.98 -4.28
C ALA A 348 2.96 -22.83 -4.06
N GLY A 349 2.50 -22.64 -2.81
CA GLY A 349 1.09 -22.41 -2.49
C GLY A 349 0.56 -21.06 -3.01
N THR A 350 1.39 -20.01 -2.91
CA THR A 350 1.11 -18.70 -3.50
C THR A 350 1.03 -18.79 -5.01
N CYS A 351 2.03 -19.39 -5.66
CA CYS A 351 2.05 -19.59 -7.11
C CYS A 351 0.83 -20.40 -7.58
N LEU A 352 0.44 -21.46 -6.86
CA LEU A 352 -0.77 -22.23 -7.17
C LEU A 352 -2.04 -21.39 -7.11
N SER A 353 -2.15 -20.47 -6.14
CA SER A 353 -3.29 -19.57 -5.99
C SER A 353 -3.38 -18.57 -7.15
N PHE A 354 -2.24 -18.03 -7.60
CA PHE A 354 -2.18 -17.17 -8.79
C PHE A 354 -2.48 -17.93 -10.07
N ILE A 355 -2.00 -19.17 -10.22
CA ILE A 355 -2.36 -20.01 -11.36
C ILE A 355 -3.87 -20.25 -11.38
N ALA A 356 -4.50 -20.51 -10.24
CA ALA A 356 -5.95 -20.73 -10.17
C ALA A 356 -6.75 -19.51 -10.68
N GLN A 357 -6.34 -18.30 -10.31
CA GLN A 357 -6.91 -17.05 -10.79
C GLN A 357 -6.66 -16.82 -12.29
N ALA A 358 -5.42 -17.01 -12.76
CA ALA A 358 -5.04 -16.77 -14.16
C ALA A 358 -5.72 -17.75 -15.13
N VAL A 359 -5.82 -19.03 -14.77
CA VAL A 359 -6.35 -20.06 -15.68
C VAL A 359 -7.84 -20.33 -15.49
N ALA A 360 -8.39 -20.08 -14.30
CA ALA A 360 -9.75 -20.42 -13.87
C ALA A 360 -10.04 -21.93 -13.93
N ASP A 361 -11.23 -22.35 -14.40
CA ASP A 361 -11.73 -23.74 -14.40
C ASP A 361 -10.74 -24.86 -14.79
N PRO A 362 -9.83 -24.71 -15.78
CA PRO A 362 -8.85 -25.72 -16.15
C PRO A 362 -7.94 -26.19 -14.99
N ILE A 363 -7.76 -25.40 -13.92
CA ILE A 363 -6.97 -25.82 -12.76
C ILE A 363 -7.63 -26.98 -12.01
N VAL A 364 -8.95 -27.00 -11.95
CA VAL A 364 -9.72 -27.96 -11.15
C VAL A 364 -9.38 -29.41 -11.54
N PRO A 365 -9.57 -29.87 -12.79
CA PRO A 365 -9.24 -31.24 -13.16
C PRO A 365 -7.74 -31.58 -13.04
N ALA A 366 -6.84 -30.58 -13.02
CA ALA A 366 -5.41 -30.79 -12.87
C ALA A 366 -5.01 -31.15 -11.42
N VAL A 367 -5.71 -30.62 -10.42
CA VAL A 367 -5.35 -30.81 -9.00
C VAL A 367 -6.21 -31.83 -8.26
N ILE A 368 -7.45 -32.10 -8.69
CA ILE A 368 -8.34 -33.07 -8.03
C ILE A 368 -7.69 -34.43 -7.78
N PRO A 369 -6.96 -35.05 -8.75
CA PRO A 369 -6.33 -36.35 -8.52
C PRO A 369 -5.34 -36.34 -7.35
N PHE A 370 -4.62 -35.22 -7.14
CA PHE A 370 -3.68 -35.07 -6.03
C PHE A 370 -4.42 -34.95 -4.69
N ILE A 371 -5.49 -34.16 -4.64
CA ILE A 371 -6.30 -33.97 -3.44
C ILE A 371 -6.91 -35.32 -3.01
N GLU A 372 -7.56 -36.03 -3.93
CA GLU A 372 -8.20 -37.32 -3.63
C GLU A 372 -7.19 -38.39 -3.16
N ALA A 373 -5.98 -38.38 -3.71
CA ALA A 373 -4.94 -39.32 -3.35
C ALA A 373 -4.36 -39.08 -1.94
N HIS A 374 -4.27 -37.81 -1.51
CA HIS A 374 -3.46 -37.42 -0.34
C HIS A 374 -4.26 -36.92 0.87
N ILE A 375 -5.52 -36.50 0.71
CA ILE A 375 -6.34 -35.91 1.80
C ILE A 375 -6.55 -36.85 3.01
N LYS A 376 -6.36 -38.16 2.82
CA LYS A 376 -6.41 -39.19 3.89
C LYS A 376 -5.08 -39.91 4.12
N SER A 377 -3.97 -39.35 3.64
CA SER A 377 -2.65 -39.95 3.81
C SER A 377 -2.27 -40.08 5.28
N GLN A 378 -1.41 -41.04 5.62
CA GLN A 378 -0.83 -41.13 6.97
C GLN A 378 0.25 -40.06 7.17
N ASP A 379 0.91 -39.64 6.09
CA ASP A 379 1.88 -38.55 6.12
C ASP A 379 1.16 -37.21 6.19
N TRP A 380 1.51 -36.41 7.21
CA TRP A 380 0.86 -35.13 7.45
C TRP A 380 1.25 -34.10 6.38
N HIS A 381 2.46 -34.16 5.82
CA HIS A 381 2.91 -33.28 4.72
C HIS A 381 1.99 -33.42 3.51
N GLN A 382 1.58 -34.65 3.19
CA GLN A 382 0.68 -34.93 2.09
C GLN A 382 -0.77 -34.52 2.40
N ARG A 383 -1.23 -34.74 3.63
CA ARG A 383 -2.57 -34.28 4.06
C ARG A 383 -2.68 -32.77 4.01
N GLU A 384 -1.72 -32.07 4.61
CA GLU A 384 -1.65 -30.60 4.63
C GLU A 384 -1.59 -30.07 3.19
N ALA A 385 -0.69 -30.59 2.36
CA ALA A 385 -0.56 -30.16 0.96
C ALA A 385 -1.86 -30.35 0.17
N ALA A 386 -2.63 -31.41 0.44
CA ALA A 386 -3.94 -31.62 -0.19
C ALA A 386 -4.98 -30.58 0.24
N VAL A 387 -4.99 -30.19 1.52
CA VAL A 387 -5.86 -29.13 2.03
C VAL A 387 -5.42 -27.76 1.48
N MET A 388 -4.12 -27.47 1.49
CA MET A 388 -3.55 -26.25 0.91
C MET A 388 -3.93 -26.12 -0.56
N THR A 389 -3.69 -27.19 -1.35
CA THR A 389 -4.07 -27.24 -2.76
C THR A 389 -5.55 -26.94 -2.96
N PHE A 390 -6.42 -27.53 -2.14
CA PHE A 390 -7.85 -27.30 -2.21
C PHE A 390 -8.21 -25.84 -1.90
N GLY A 391 -7.66 -25.26 -0.83
CA GLY A 391 -7.91 -23.86 -0.46
C GLY A 391 -7.37 -22.85 -1.47
N SER A 392 -6.21 -23.11 -2.07
CA SER A 392 -5.58 -22.26 -3.08
C SER A 392 -6.40 -22.11 -4.35
N ILE A 393 -7.18 -23.13 -4.75
CA ILE A 393 -7.99 -23.09 -5.97
C ILE A 393 -9.42 -22.57 -5.78
N LEU A 394 -9.79 -22.11 -4.58
CA LEU A 394 -11.13 -21.59 -4.30
C LEU A 394 -11.37 -20.20 -4.90
N ASP A 395 -10.31 -19.55 -5.39
CA ASP A 395 -10.36 -18.26 -6.06
C ASP A 395 -9.84 -18.40 -7.49
N GLY A 396 -10.55 -17.81 -8.45
CA GLY A 396 -10.30 -17.96 -9.89
C GLY A 396 -11.38 -18.74 -10.66
N PRO A 397 -11.57 -20.05 -10.42
CA PRO A 397 -12.59 -20.84 -11.11
C PRO A 397 -14.01 -20.34 -10.90
N ASP A 398 -14.91 -20.69 -11.82
CA ASP A 398 -16.31 -20.27 -11.72
C ASP A 398 -16.95 -20.80 -10.42
N PRO A 399 -17.62 -19.94 -9.63
CA PRO A 399 -18.22 -20.34 -8.35
C PRO A 399 -19.21 -21.50 -8.46
N THR A 400 -19.86 -21.70 -9.62
CA THR A 400 -20.78 -22.82 -9.85
C THR A 400 -20.05 -24.16 -9.93
N VAL A 401 -18.85 -24.19 -10.52
CA VAL A 401 -17.98 -25.37 -10.59
C VAL A 401 -17.48 -25.72 -9.19
N LEU A 402 -16.97 -24.72 -8.46
CA LEU A 402 -16.46 -24.88 -7.10
C LEU A 402 -17.53 -25.31 -6.11
N THR A 403 -18.76 -24.82 -6.25
CA THR A 403 -19.89 -25.17 -5.37
C THR A 403 -20.10 -26.68 -5.25
N SER A 404 -20.05 -27.43 -6.35
CA SER A 404 -20.24 -28.89 -6.32
C SER A 404 -19.12 -29.59 -5.55
N LEU A 405 -17.90 -29.09 -5.71
CA LEU A 405 -16.71 -29.62 -5.07
C LEU A 405 -16.69 -29.33 -3.57
N VAL A 406 -16.96 -28.08 -3.18
CA VAL A 406 -17.03 -27.66 -1.76
C VAL A 406 -18.12 -28.43 -1.03
N ASN A 407 -19.30 -28.63 -1.63
CA ASN A 407 -20.37 -29.42 -1.00
C ASN A 407 -19.93 -30.85 -0.63
N GLN A 408 -19.01 -31.45 -1.39
CA GLN A 408 -18.48 -32.79 -1.13
C GLN A 408 -17.35 -32.77 -0.09
N ALA A 409 -16.48 -31.75 -0.13
CA ALA A 409 -15.32 -31.64 0.74
C ALA A 409 -15.63 -31.07 2.14
N LEU A 410 -16.64 -30.21 2.27
CA LEU A 410 -16.92 -29.44 3.48
C LEU A 410 -17.10 -30.31 4.74
N PRO A 411 -17.86 -31.43 4.73
CA PRO A 411 -17.95 -32.30 5.91
C PRO A 411 -16.61 -32.91 6.33
N LEU A 412 -15.74 -33.23 5.36
CA LEU A 412 -14.40 -33.76 5.63
C LEU A 412 -13.51 -32.67 6.25
N LEU A 413 -13.50 -31.47 5.67
CA LEU A 413 -12.71 -30.33 6.16
C LEU A 413 -13.12 -29.94 7.59
N ILE A 414 -14.43 -29.88 7.89
CA ILE A 414 -14.91 -29.66 9.26
C ILE A 414 -14.39 -30.75 10.21
N GLY A 415 -14.32 -32.00 9.75
CA GLY A 415 -13.72 -33.10 10.53
C GLY A 415 -12.21 -32.93 10.75
N MET A 416 -11.49 -32.40 9.75
CA MET A 416 -10.03 -32.20 9.78
C MET A 416 -9.59 -31.11 10.76
N MET A 417 -10.50 -30.26 11.26
CA MET A 417 -10.23 -29.38 12.41
C MET A 417 -9.83 -30.16 13.69
N ASN A 418 -10.08 -31.47 13.72
CA ASN A 418 -9.64 -32.37 14.80
C ASN A 418 -8.45 -33.25 14.39
N ASP A 419 -7.68 -32.91 13.34
CA ASP A 419 -6.48 -33.68 12.98
C ASP A 419 -5.45 -33.66 14.11
N SER A 420 -4.68 -34.74 14.20
CA SER A 420 -3.59 -34.88 15.18
C SER A 420 -2.44 -33.88 14.97
N ASN A 421 -2.22 -33.42 13.73
CA ASN A 421 -1.11 -32.55 13.38
C ASN A 421 -1.58 -31.08 13.32
N ILE A 422 -0.78 -30.18 13.89
CA ILE A 422 -1.13 -28.76 14.02
C ILE A 422 -1.16 -28.03 12.68
N HIS A 423 -0.25 -28.36 11.76
CA HIS A 423 -0.16 -27.71 10.44
C HIS A 423 -1.39 -28.08 9.59
N VAL A 424 -1.84 -29.33 9.66
CA VAL A 424 -3.08 -29.75 9.00
C VAL A 424 -4.28 -28.97 9.54
N LYS A 425 -4.38 -28.80 10.87
CA LYS A 425 -5.46 -28.00 11.48
C LYS A 425 -5.39 -26.53 11.08
N ASP A 426 -4.19 -25.94 11.06
CA ASP A 426 -3.95 -24.55 10.67
C ASP A 426 -4.44 -24.28 9.24
N THR A 427 -3.95 -25.06 8.27
CA THR A 427 -4.36 -24.96 6.86
C THR A 427 -5.83 -25.30 6.65
N THR A 428 -6.40 -26.19 7.46
CA THR A 428 -7.85 -26.47 7.43
C THR A 428 -8.66 -25.27 7.90
N ALA A 429 -8.25 -24.60 8.99
CA ALA A 429 -8.92 -23.41 9.48
C ALA A 429 -8.88 -22.28 8.44
N TRP A 430 -7.71 -22.05 7.83
CA TRP A 430 -7.56 -21.11 6.71
C TRP A 430 -8.45 -21.48 5.51
N THR A 431 -8.48 -22.76 5.12
CA THR A 431 -9.31 -23.23 4.00
C THR A 431 -10.80 -23.04 4.27
N LEU A 432 -11.25 -23.31 5.50
CA LEU A 432 -12.63 -23.05 5.91
C LEU A 432 -12.95 -21.54 5.89
N GLY A 433 -12.02 -20.69 6.30
CA GLY A 433 -12.17 -19.25 6.20
C GLY A 433 -12.27 -18.74 4.77
N ARG A 434 -11.53 -19.35 3.82
CA ARG A 434 -11.66 -19.05 2.38
C ARG A 434 -13.01 -19.49 1.83
N ILE A 435 -13.54 -20.62 2.29
CA ILE A 435 -14.90 -21.05 1.92
C ILE A 435 -15.93 -20.05 2.45
N CYS A 436 -15.80 -19.59 3.69
CA CYS A 436 -16.68 -18.57 4.26
C CYS A 436 -16.65 -17.28 3.45
N ASP A 437 -15.47 -16.85 3.00
CA ASP A 437 -15.27 -15.61 2.25
C ASP A 437 -15.83 -15.69 0.81
N LEU A 438 -15.36 -16.68 0.04
CA LEU A 438 -15.59 -16.71 -1.41
C LEU A 438 -16.84 -17.50 -1.82
N LEU A 439 -17.27 -18.46 -0.98
CA LEU A 439 -18.25 -19.47 -1.34
C LEU A 439 -19.31 -19.66 -0.25
N ILE A 440 -19.70 -18.56 0.42
CA ILE A 440 -20.71 -18.54 1.49
C ILE A 440 -22.01 -19.25 1.11
N ILE A 441 -22.41 -19.16 -0.18
CA ILE A 441 -23.62 -19.80 -0.74
C ILE A 441 -23.62 -21.33 -0.59
N THR A 442 -22.45 -21.95 -0.41
CA THR A 442 -22.31 -23.39 -0.21
C THR A 442 -22.61 -23.80 1.24
N ILE A 443 -22.50 -22.87 2.19
CA ILE A 443 -22.75 -23.10 3.62
C ILE A 443 -24.25 -23.01 3.88
N LYS A 444 -24.94 -24.14 3.72
CA LYS A 444 -26.37 -24.27 4.04
C LYS A 444 -26.62 -24.12 5.54
N PRO A 445 -27.44 -23.16 6.00
CA PRO A 445 -27.72 -22.93 7.42
C PRO A 445 -28.18 -24.18 8.17
N ASP A 446 -29.08 -24.97 7.56
CA ASP A 446 -29.68 -26.14 8.21
C ASP A 446 -28.77 -27.38 8.28
N VAL A 447 -27.66 -27.40 7.53
CA VAL A 447 -26.82 -28.60 7.36
C VAL A 447 -25.40 -28.37 7.85
N HIS A 448 -24.80 -27.27 7.42
CA HIS A 448 -23.36 -27.06 7.54
C HIS A 448 -22.99 -26.05 8.63
N LEU A 449 -23.87 -25.08 8.91
CA LEU A 449 -23.55 -23.96 9.80
C LEU A 449 -23.28 -24.41 11.24
N HIS A 450 -24.12 -25.27 11.82
CA HIS A 450 -23.90 -25.74 13.19
C HIS A 450 -22.58 -26.52 13.36
N PRO A 451 -22.27 -27.55 12.53
CA PRO A 451 -20.97 -28.22 12.60
C PRO A 451 -19.78 -27.29 12.37
N LEU A 452 -19.88 -26.36 11.41
CA LEU A 452 -18.82 -25.41 11.08
C LEU A 452 -18.52 -24.48 12.26
N VAL A 453 -19.55 -23.79 12.78
CA VAL A 453 -19.42 -22.88 13.93
C VAL A 453 -18.88 -23.64 15.15
N SER A 454 -19.34 -24.86 15.39
CA SER A 454 -18.86 -25.67 16.52
C SER A 454 -17.38 -26.02 16.39
N ALA A 455 -16.91 -26.34 15.18
CA ALA A 455 -15.51 -26.62 14.90
C ALA A 455 -14.64 -25.37 15.07
N LEU A 456 -15.06 -24.23 14.52
CA LEU A 456 -14.33 -22.95 14.65
C LEU A 456 -14.25 -22.49 16.11
N VAL A 457 -15.36 -22.54 16.86
CA VAL A 457 -15.40 -22.17 18.28
C VAL A 457 -14.53 -23.11 19.13
N THR A 458 -14.42 -24.39 18.76
CA THR A 458 -13.49 -25.31 19.42
C THR A 458 -12.04 -24.96 19.09
N GLY A 459 -11.76 -24.59 17.84
CA GLY A 459 -10.44 -24.14 17.38
C GLY A 459 -9.94 -22.86 18.06
N LEU A 460 -10.83 -22.02 18.59
CA LEU A 460 -10.46 -20.86 19.41
C LEU A 460 -9.73 -21.21 20.72
N GLN A 461 -9.66 -22.49 21.09
CA GLN A 461 -8.94 -22.99 22.28
C GLN A 461 -7.63 -23.71 21.92
N ASP A 462 -7.22 -23.68 20.64
CA ASP A 462 -6.06 -24.39 20.12
C ASP A 462 -4.81 -23.47 20.07
N ASN A 463 -3.81 -23.85 19.28
CA ASN A 463 -2.60 -23.06 19.05
C ASN A 463 -2.92 -21.65 18.48
N PRO A 464 -2.17 -20.59 18.88
CA PRO A 464 -2.30 -19.22 18.37
C PRO A 464 -2.63 -19.07 16.89
N ARG A 465 -1.92 -19.75 15.98
CA ARG A 465 -2.15 -19.66 14.53
C ARG A 465 -3.53 -20.17 14.11
N ILE A 466 -3.96 -21.29 14.70
CA ILE A 466 -5.29 -21.86 14.47
C ILE A 466 -6.36 -20.91 15.01
N VAL A 467 -6.12 -20.27 16.15
CA VAL A 467 -7.04 -19.26 16.71
C VAL A 467 -7.19 -18.09 15.74
N THR A 468 -6.10 -17.54 15.21
CA THR A 468 -6.12 -16.46 14.22
C THR A 468 -6.95 -16.85 12.99
N ASN A 469 -6.70 -18.02 12.41
CA ASN A 469 -7.47 -18.51 11.26
C ASN A 469 -8.95 -18.81 11.59
N CYS A 470 -9.26 -19.29 12.80
CA CYS A 470 -10.64 -19.47 13.24
C CYS A 470 -11.37 -18.14 13.44
N CYS A 471 -10.71 -17.13 14.01
CA CYS A 471 -11.24 -15.78 14.12
C CYS A 471 -11.53 -15.19 12.74
N TRP A 472 -10.59 -15.32 11.80
CA TRP A 472 -10.76 -14.88 10.42
C TRP A 472 -11.93 -15.59 9.71
N ALA A 473 -12.04 -16.91 9.87
CA ALA A 473 -13.16 -17.67 9.32
C ALA A 473 -14.53 -17.27 9.92
N LEU A 474 -14.58 -16.97 11.23
CA LEU A 474 -15.78 -16.47 11.89
C LEU A 474 -16.16 -15.07 11.41
N MET A 475 -15.17 -14.19 11.22
CA MET A 475 -15.34 -12.84 10.67
C MET A 475 -15.97 -12.90 9.28
N ASN A 476 -15.36 -13.64 8.34
CA ASN A 476 -15.89 -13.80 6.99
C ASN A 476 -17.31 -14.41 6.99
N LEU A 477 -17.58 -15.35 7.91
CA LEU A 477 -18.92 -15.92 8.05
C LEU A 477 -19.96 -14.86 8.44
N ALA A 478 -19.61 -13.91 9.31
CA ALA A 478 -20.50 -12.82 9.71
C ALA A 478 -20.65 -11.77 8.62
N ASP A 479 -19.55 -11.33 8.00
CA ASP A 479 -19.56 -10.31 6.95
C ASP A 479 -20.35 -10.79 5.72
N GLN A 480 -20.01 -11.97 5.20
CA GLN A 480 -20.64 -12.49 3.97
C GLN A 480 -22.12 -12.84 4.17
N LEU A 481 -22.54 -13.34 5.34
CA LEU A 481 -23.97 -13.53 5.63
C LEU A 481 -24.70 -12.20 5.85
N GLY A 482 -24.02 -11.20 6.42
CA GLY A 482 -24.57 -9.87 6.63
C GLY A 482 -24.83 -9.10 5.33
N TYR A 483 -23.94 -9.21 4.34
CA TYR A 483 -24.12 -8.56 3.03
C TYR A 483 -25.21 -9.19 2.17
N LEU A 484 -25.61 -10.43 2.43
CA LEU A 484 -26.72 -11.08 1.71
C LEU A 484 -28.10 -10.55 2.14
N GLU A 485 -28.19 -9.81 3.23
CA GLU A 485 -29.43 -9.18 3.70
C GLU A 485 -29.62 -7.80 3.04
N ASP A 486 -30.79 -7.53 2.45
CA ASP A 486 -31.09 -6.26 1.76
C ASP A 486 -30.85 -5.03 2.67
N GLU A 487 -30.06 -4.06 2.20
CA GLU A 487 -29.61 -2.85 2.95
C GLU A 487 -30.74 -1.94 3.46
N THR A 488 -31.99 -2.17 3.06
CA THR A 488 -33.08 -1.21 3.30
C THR A 488 -33.63 -1.21 4.73
N GLU A 489 -33.60 -2.33 5.46
CA GLU A 489 -33.95 -2.39 6.89
C GLU A 489 -33.21 -3.54 7.62
N PRO A 490 -32.67 -3.32 8.84
CA PRO A 490 -32.00 -4.38 9.59
C PRO A 490 -32.97 -5.51 9.91
N SER A 491 -32.59 -6.73 9.51
CA SER A 491 -33.40 -7.94 9.69
C SER A 491 -33.71 -8.18 11.18
N GLN A 492 -34.89 -8.75 11.43
CA GLN A 492 -35.32 -9.08 12.80
C GLN A 492 -34.52 -10.24 13.40
N THR A 493 -34.05 -11.16 12.57
CA THR A 493 -33.28 -12.35 12.97
C THR A 493 -32.53 -12.87 11.75
N GLY A 494 -31.39 -13.54 11.98
CA GLY A 494 -30.53 -14.08 10.93
C GLY A 494 -30.05 -15.51 11.21
N PRO A 495 -29.39 -16.16 10.24
CA PRO A 495 -28.89 -17.53 10.40
C PRO A 495 -27.90 -17.71 11.57
N LEU A 496 -27.18 -16.64 11.94
CA LEU A 496 -26.22 -16.64 13.05
C LEU A 496 -26.83 -16.35 14.42
N SER A 497 -28.07 -15.83 14.50
CA SER A 497 -28.72 -15.48 15.76
C SER A 497 -28.68 -16.59 16.82
N PRO A 498 -28.91 -17.88 16.49
CA PRO A 498 -28.85 -18.96 17.49
C PRO A 498 -27.46 -19.21 18.09
N TYR A 499 -26.40 -18.80 17.39
CA TYR A 499 -25.00 -19.04 17.79
C TYR A 499 -24.33 -17.78 18.34
N TYR A 500 -24.92 -16.61 18.12
CA TYR A 500 -24.31 -15.30 18.36
C TYR A 500 -23.76 -15.15 19.79
N GLU A 501 -24.57 -15.44 20.82
CA GLU A 501 -24.14 -15.36 22.22
C GLU A 501 -22.99 -16.33 22.54
N GLY A 502 -23.03 -17.55 21.99
CA GLY A 502 -21.98 -18.55 22.18
C GLY A 502 -20.65 -18.13 21.56
N ILE A 503 -20.69 -17.60 20.34
CA ILE A 503 -19.52 -17.14 19.59
C ILE A 503 -18.88 -15.93 20.28
N ILE A 504 -19.68 -14.91 20.60
CA ILE A 504 -19.18 -13.69 21.28
C ILE A 504 -18.55 -14.04 22.62
N ASN A 505 -19.15 -14.93 23.41
CA ASN A 505 -18.57 -15.38 24.68
C ASN A 505 -17.26 -16.15 24.47
N ALA A 506 -17.13 -16.95 23.40
CA ALA A 506 -15.89 -17.65 23.09
C ALA A 506 -14.77 -16.68 22.68
N LEU A 507 -15.06 -15.72 21.80
CA LEU A 507 -14.12 -14.67 21.39
C LEU A 507 -13.70 -13.79 22.58
N LEU A 508 -14.65 -13.42 23.45
CA LEU A 508 -14.34 -12.67 24.66
C LEU A 508 -13.42 -13.43 25.62
N ARG A 509 -13.46 -14.77 25.66
CA ARG A 509 -12.51 -15.56 26.45
C ARG A 509 -11.12 -15.58 25.83
N VAL A 510 -11.01 -15.68 24.50
CA VAL A 510 -9.72 -15.58 23.79
C VAL A 510 -9.06 -14.25 24.12
N THR A 511 -9.84 -13.17 24.15
CA THR A 511 -9.30 -11.83 24.46
C THR A 511 -8.85 -11.61 25.92
N GLU A 512 -9.07 -12.56 26.83
CA GLU A 512 -8.62 -12.50 28.23
C GLU A 512 -7.20 -13.04 28.43
N THR A 513 -6.60 -13.63 27.40
CA THR A 513 -5.23 -14.15 27.48
C THR A 513 -4.20 -13.03 27.67
N THR A 514 -3.14 -13.34 28.41
CA THR A 514 -2.05 -12.39 28.69
C THR A 514 -1.08 -12.24 27.53
N THR A 515 -1.00 -13.24 26.65
CA THR A 515 -0.15 -13.25 25.45
C THR A 515 -0.96 -12.89 24.20
N ASN A 516 -0.26 -12.42 23.17
CA ASN A 516 -0.80 -12.14 21.84
C ASN A 516 0.18 -12.62 20.76
N GLU A 517 0.60 -13.89 20.85
CA GLU A 517 1.40 -14.54 19.80
C GLU A 517 0.59 -14.60 18.50
N ALA A 518 1.22 -14.50 17.32
CA ALA A 518 0.53 -14.53 16.02
C ALA A 518 -0.70 -13.58 15.89
N ASN A 519 -0.76 -12.50 16.70
CA ASN A 519 -1.85 -11.53 16.76
C ASN A 519 -3.26 -12.11 17.04
N PHE A 520 -3.38 -13.31 17.63
CA PHE A 520 -4.67 -13.99 17.78
C PHE A 520 -5.71 -13.18 18.58
N ARG A 521 -5.27 -12.35 19.54
CA ARG A 521 -6.15 -11.51 20.34
C ARG A 521 -6.71 -10.36 19.52
N THR A 522 -5.89 -9.74 18.68
CA THR A 522 -6.32 -8.71 17.73
C THR A 522 -7.37 -9.30 16.79
N SER A 523 -7.10 -10.46 16.21
CA SER A 523 -8.06 -11.15 15.32
C SER A 523 -9.36 -11.51 16.03
N ALA A 524 -9.33 -11.84 17.33
CA ALA A 524 -10.55 -12.08 18.11
C ALA A 524 -11.38 -10.80 18.31
N TYR A 525 -10.73 -9.65 18.53
CA TYR A 525 -11.43 -8.35 18.60
C TYR A 525 -11.99 -7.92 17.24
N GLU A 526 -11.27 -8.16 16.14
CA GLU A 526 -11.75 -7.92 14.77
C GLU A 526 -12.99 -8.78 14.46
N ALA A 527 -12.97 -10.07 14.82
CA ALA A 527 -14.13 -10.94 14.69
C ALA A 527 -15.32 -10.43 15.51
N ILE A 528 -15.11 -9.97 16.76
CA ILE A 528 -16.18 -9.35 17.56
C ILE A 528 -16.75 -8.12 16.83
N THR A 529 -15.89 -7.27 16.28
CA THR A 529 -16.29 -6.07 15.52
C THR A 529 -17.17 -6.42 14.31
N SER A 530 -16.78 -7.42 13.52
CA SER A 530 -17.57 -7.90 12.37
C SER A 530 -18.95 -8.41 12.79
N TYR A 531 -19.03 -9.26 13.82
CA TYR A 531 -20.32 -9.73 14.34
C TYR A 531 -21.21 -8.58 14.82
N VAL A 532 -20.64 -7.59 15.53
CA VAL A 532 -21.38 -6.41 15.99
C VAL A 532 -21.91 -5.59 14.83
N THR A 533 -21.11 -5.39 13.78
CA THR A 533 -21.51 -4.63 12.57
C THR A 533 -22.73 -5.26 11.91
N HIS A 534 -22.76 -6.59 11.79
CA HIS A 534 -23.82 -7.35 11.13
C HIS A 534 -24.87 -7.94 12.11
N ALA A 535 -24.94 -7.43 13.34
CA ALA A 535 -25.82 -7.96 14.38
C ALA A 535 -27.31 -7.72 14.06
N THR A 536 -28.16 -8.73 14.08
CA THR A 536 -29.62 -8.58 13.88
C THR A 536 -30.34 -8.02 15.12
N ASN A 537 -31.59 -7.57 14.99
CA ASN A 537 -32.29 -6.87 16.09
C ASN A 537 -32.53 -7.75 17.33
N ASP A 538 -32.70 -9.05 17.16
CA ASP A 538 -32.89 -10.02 18.25
C ASP A 538 -31.65 -10.22 19.13
N VAL A 539 -30.45 -9.94 18.61
CA VAL A 539 -29.17 -10.10 19.33
C VAL A 539 -28.61 -8.80 19.92
N ILE A 540 -29.32 -7.67 19.78
CA ILE A 540 -28.94 -6.38 20.38
C ILE A 540 -28.68 -6.45 21.90
N PRO A 541 -29.43 -7.24 22.71
CA PRO A 541 -29.09 -7.41 24.13
C PRO A 541 -27.69 -7.99 24.35
N VAL A 542 -27.23 -8.88 23.45
CA VAL A 542 -25.86 -9.43 23.49
C VAL A 542 -24.85 -8.34 23.18
N VAL A 543 -25.10 -7.53 22.13
CA VAL A 543 -24.24 -6.38 21.76
C VAL A 543 -24.08 -5.39 22.92
N GLN A 544 -25.18 -5.08 23.63
CA GLN A 544 -25.14 -4.21 24.82
C GLN A 544 -24.31 -4.81 25.96
N ASN A 545 -24.43 -6.12 26.21
CA ASN A 545 -23.61 -6.82 27.20
C ASN A 545 -22.13 -6.85 26.83
N THR A 546 -21.81 -7.01 25.53
CA THR A 546 -20.44 -6.91 25.02
C THR A 546 -19.85 -5.54 25.31
N LEU A 547 -20.59 -4.45 25.03
CA LEU A 547 -20.16 -3.09 25.35
C LEU A 547 -19.86 -2.91 26.83
N ILE A 548 -20.75 -3.39 27.72
CA ILE A 548 -20.53 -3.29 29.17
C ILE A 548 -19.23 -3.99 29.57
N THR A 549 -18.98 -5.18 29.03
CA THR A 549 -17.76 -5.96 29.28
C THR A 549 -16.51 -5.23 28.79
N VAL A 550 -16.55 -4.71 27.57
CA VAL A 550 -15.44 -3.94 26.95
C VAL A 550 -15.15 -2.67 27.76
N LEU A 551 -16.16 -1.92 28.16
CA LEU A 551 -15.98 -0.72 29.00
C LEU A 551 -15.41 -1.05 30.39
N MET A 552 -15.83 -2.17 30.99
CA MET A 552 -15.23 -2.63 32.25
C MET A 552 -13.74 -2.97 32.09
N ARG A 553 -13.36 -3.61 30.98
CA ARG A 553 -11.94 -3.93 30.70
C ARG A 553 -11.12 -2.67 30.45
N MET A 554 -11.66 -1.71 29.70
CA MET A 554 -11.04 -0.40 29.48
C MET A 554 -10.77 0.31 30.82
N GLU A 555 -11.75 0.31 31.73
CA GLU A 555 -11.64 0.88 33.08
C GLU A 555 -10.55 0.19 33.92
N GLN A 556 -10.47 -1.15 33.87
CA GLN A 556 -9.41 -1.91 34.54
C GLN A 556 -8.02 -1.56 33.99
N LEU A 557 -7.84 -1.53 32.67
CA LEU A 557 -6.57 -1.19 32.05
C LEU A 557 -6.12 0.24 32.35
N LEU A 558 -7.06 1.19 32.43
CA LEU A 558 -6.76 2.56 32.85
C LEU A 558 -6.30 2.61 34.31
N SER A 559 -6.91 1.82 35.20
CA SER A 559 -6.51 1.76 36.61
C SER A 559 -5.09 1.22 36.84
N MET A 560 -4.61 0.39 35.92
CA MET A 560 -3.29 -0.27 36.00
C MET A 560 -2.18 0.51 35.28
N GLN A 561 -2.48 1.64 34.63
CA GLN A 561 -1.54 2.39 33.81
C GLN A 561 -0.24 2.76 34.56
N ASN A 562 -0.33 3.15 35.83
CA ASN A 562 0.83 3.54 36.64
C ASN A 562 1.74 2.37 37.03
N GLN A 563 1.33 1.13 36.75
CA GLN A 563 2.09 -0.10 37.05
C GLN A 563 2.90 -0.59 35.84
N ILE A 564 2.76 0.05 34.67
CA ILE A 564 3.46 -0.32 33.43
C ILE A 564 4.89 0.24 33.47
N VAL A 565 5.89 -0.64 33.52
CA VAL A 565 7.32 -0.28 33.62
C VAL A 565 8.10 -0.65 32.36
N GLY A 566 7.71 -1.72 31.63
CA GLY A 566 8.37 -2.19 30.41
C GLY A 566 7.83 -1.57 29.11
N ILE A 567 8.67 -1.54 28.07
CA ILE A 567 8.27 -1.15 26.71
C ILE A 567 7.28 -2.17 26.14
N ASP A 568 7.53 -3.47 26.35
CA ASP A 568 6.66 -4.55 25.87
C ASP A 568 5.29 -4.50 26.56
N ASP A 569 5.26 -4.30 27.87
CA ASP A 569 4.01 -4.09 28.63
C ASP A 569 3.25 -2.85 28.13
N ARG A 570 3.96 -1.79 27.77
CA ARG A 570 3.35 -0.57 27.21
C ARG A 570 2.77 -0.82 25.83
N ASN A 571 3.47 -1.56 24.96
CA ASN A 571 2.99 -1.91 23.62
C ASN A 571 1.74 -2.80 23.71
N ASN A 572 1.78 -3.83 24.57
CA ASN A 572 0.64 -4.70 24.86
C ASN A 572 -0.56 -3.91 25.39
N TRP A 573 -0.34 -2.94 26.28
CA TRP A 573 -1.39 -2.06 26.77
C TRP A 573 -1.97 -1.17 25.66
N ASN A 574 -1.13 -0.59 24.81
CA ASN A 574 -1.57 0.26 23.70
C ASN A 574 -2.44 -0.53 22.71
N GLU A 575 -1.99 -1.72 22.33
CA GLU A 575 -2.71 -2.64 21.44
C GLU A 575 -4.08 -3.03 22.03
N LEU A 576 -4.14 -3.38 23.31
CA LEU A 576 -5.40 -3.67 23.99
C LEU A 576 -6.37 -2.49 23.98
N GLN A 577 -5.89 -1.27 24.24
CA GLN A 577 -6.74 -0.08 24.22
C GLN A 577 -7.28 0.22 22.82
N SER A 578 -6.43 0.08 21.79
CA SER A 578 -6.80 0.20 20.38
C SER A 578 -7.92 -0.78 20.00
N ASN A 579 -7.72 -2.06 20.33
CA ASN A 579 -8.70 -3.13 20.09
C ASN A 579 -10.05 -2.88 20.81
N LEU A 580 -10.02 -2.40 22.06
CA LEU A 580 -11.24 -2.05 22.80
C LEU A 580 -11.96 -0.86 22.17
N CYS A 581 -11.23 0.17 21.72
CA CYS A 581 -11.80 1.30 20.99
C CYS A 581 -12.49 0.85 19.69
N SER A 582 -11.88 -0.07 18.92
CA SER A 582 -12.48 -0.65 17.71
C SER A 582 -13.84 -1.30 17.99
N VAL A 583 -13.95 -2.13 19.02
CA VAL A 583 -15.25 -2.73 19.39
C VAL A 583 -16.26 -1.67 19.83
N VAL A 584 -15.84 -0.65 20.60
CA VAL A 584 -16.72 0.44 21.03
C VAL A 584 -17.25 1.22 19.82
N ILE A 585 -16.41 1.53 18.83
CA ILE A 585 -16.81 2.19 17.58
C ILE A 585 -17.89 1.38 16.87
N SER A 586 -17.66 0.08 16.68
CA SER A 586 -18.60 -0.83 16.01
C SER A 586 -19.94 -0.90 16.74
N VAL A 587 -19.94 -0.96 18.08
CA VAL A 587 -21.17 -0.94 18.86
C VAL A 587 -21.90 0.40 18.74
N ILE A 588 -21.18 1.53 18.80
CA ILE A 588 -21.79 2.86 18.64
C ILE A 588 -22.50 2.96 17.29
N ARG A 589 -21.82 2.55 16.21
CA ARG A 589 -22.38 2.57 14.85
C ARG A 589 -23.61 1.67 14.74
N ARG A 590 -23.56 0.47 15.34
CA ARG A 590 -24.68 -0.48 15.29
C ARG A 590 -25.90 -0.01 16.09
N LEU A 591 -25.70 0.55 17.28
CA LEU A 591 -26.81 0.98 18.14
C LEU A 591 -27.39 2.35 17.74
N GLY A 592 -26.60 3.20 17.06
CA GLY A 592 -26.99 4.56 16.72
C GLY A 592 -27.46 5.34 17.95
N ASP A 593 -28.65 5.94 17.87
CA ASP A 593 -29.29 6.65 18.99
C ASP A 593 -29.37 5.80 20.28
N GLY A 594 -29.53 4.48 20.16
CA GLY A 594 -29.62 3.55 21.30
C GLY A 594 -28.41 3.56 22.24
N ILE A 595 -27.28 4.16 21.84
CA ILE A 595 -26.09 4.32 22.68
C ILE A 595 -26.26 5.37 23.79
N GLN A 596 -27.27 6.25 23.70
CA GLN A 596 -27.44 7.39 24.61
C GLN A 596 -27.29 7.05 26.11
N PRO A 597 -27.84 5.94 26.65
CA PRO A 597 -27.71 5.62 28.08
C PRO A 597 -26.26 5.37 28.53
N MET A 598 -25.36 5.01 27.61
CA MET A 598 -23.96 4.70 27.87
C MET A 598 -23.00 5.84 27.50
N ALA A 599 -23.49 6.90 26.85
CA ALA A 599 -22.67 7.99 26.34
C ALA A 599 -21.76 8.64 27.40
N ASP A 600 -22.30 8.94 28.59
CA ASP A 600 -21.53 9.54 29.69
C ASP A 600 -20.37 8.64 30.13
N ARG A 601 -20.62 7.33 30.22
CA ARG A 601 -19.62 6.35 30.63
C ARG A 601 -18.52 6.23 29.58
N ILE A 602 -18.90 6.15 28.30
CA ILE A 602 -17.97 6.09 27.16
C ILE A 602 -17.08 7.33 27.15
N MET A 603 -17.67 8.54 27.16
CA MET A 603 -16.90 9.78 27.13
C MET A 603 -15.97 9.92 28.34
N THR A 604 -16.41 9.51 29.53
CA THR A 604 -15.56 9.55 30.73
C THR A 604 -14.31 8.69 30.56
N LEU A 605 -14.48 7.44 30.11
CA LEU A 605 -13.36 6.50 29.93
C LEU A 605 -12.45 6.93 28.76
N VAL A 606 -13.02 7.38 27.65
CA VAL A 606 -12.24 7.82 26.48
C VAL A 606 -11.43 9.08 26.79
N LEU A 607 -11.97 10.06 27.51
CA LEU A 607 -11.20 11.23 27.93
C LEU A 607 -10.08 10.87 28.92
N GLN A 608 -10.31 9.90 29.80
CA GLN A 608 -9.25 9.35 30.66
C GLN A 608 -8.18 8.63 29.84
N LEU A 609 -8.56 7.88 28.81
CA LEU A 609 -7.63 7.21 27.90
C LEU A 609 -6.77 8.21 27.14
N ILE A 610 -7.36 9.27 26.60
CA ILE A 610 -6.62 10.34 25.90
C ILE A 610 -5.59 10.98 26.83
N GLN A 611 -5.96 11.26 28.09
CA GLN A 611 -5.03 11.77 29.09
C GLN A 611 -3.91 10.78 29.43
N ALA A 612 -4.26 9.49 29.51
CA ALA A 612 -3.33 8.41 29.81
C ALA A 612 -2.32 8.15 28.68
N ALA A 613 -2.76 8.17 27.42
CA ALA A 613 -1.95 7.89 26.24
C ALA A 613 -0.81 8.93 26.07
N GLY A 614 -1.02 10.18 26.49
CA GLY A 614 0.00 11.22 26.48
C GLY A 614 0.45 11.58 25.06
N LYS A 615 1.55 11.01 24.59
CA LYS A 615 2.11 11.20 23.23
C LYS A 615 2.02 9.96 22.33
N THR A 616 1.41 8.88 22.81
CA THR A 616 1.25 7.66 22.02
C THR A 616 0.16 7.86 20.98
N SER A 617 0.54 8.03 19.70
CA SER A 617 -0.38 8.45 18.65
C SER A 617 -1.49 7.45 18.34
N THR A 618 -1.15 6.16 18.19
CA THR A 618 -2.11 5.13 17.78
C THR A 618 -3.34 5.07 18.70
N VAL A 619 -3.11 5.09 20.01
CA VAL A 619 -4.20 5.10 21.01
C VAL A 619 -5.01 6.40 20.97
N LEU A 620 -4.37 7.53 20.67
CA LEU A 620 -5.06 8.82 20.51
C LEU A 620 -5.94 8.82 19.27
N GLU A 621 -5.45 8.28 18.15
CA GLU A 621 -6.21 8.13 16.90
C GLU A 621 -7.49 7.34 17.15
N ASP A 622 -7.39 6.15 17.74
CA ASP A 622 -8.55 5.30 18.02
C ASP A 622 -9.52 5.93 19.02
N ALA A 623 -9.00 6.56 20.08
CA ALA A 623 -9.82 7.26 21.04
C ALA A 623 -10.58 8.44 20.39
N PHE A 624 -9.96 9.14 19.44
CA PHE A 624 -10.60 10.21 18.68
C PHE A 624 -11.70 9.66 17.77
N LEU A 625 -11.46 8.52 17.10
CA LEU A 625 -12.48 7.85 16.29
C LEU A 625 -13.69 7.38 17.11
N VAL A 626 -13.50 6.97 18.38
CA VAL A 626 -14.61 6.71 19.31
C VAL A 626 -15.43 7.98 19.55
N VAL A 627 -14.77 9.12 19.77
CA VAL A 627 -15.44 10.42 19.96
C VAL A 627 -16.22 10.83 18.71
N GLY A 628 -15.63 10.70 17.52
CA GLY A 628 -16.30 10.99 16.24
C GLY A 628 -17.53 10.12 16.03
N SER A 629 -17.38 8.81 16.21
CA SER A 629 -18.51 7.86 16.08
C SER A 629 -19.63 8.17 17.07
N LEU A 630 -19.29 8.55 18.31
CA LEU A 630 -20.26 8.94 19.32
C LEU A 630 -20.94 10.28 18.97
N ALA A 631 -20.21 11.22 18.40
CA ALA A 631 -20.78 12.48 17.90
C ALA A 631 -21.81 12.20 16.81
N SER A 632 -21.48 11.39 15.80
CA SER A 632 -22.41 11.00 14.74
C SER A 632 -23.66 10.29 15.27
N ALA A 633 -23.52 9.41 16.28
CA ALA A 633 -24.64 8.66 16.84
C ALA A 633 -25.58 9.51 17.74
N LEU A 634 -25.03 10.49 18.46
CA LEU A 634 -25.80 11.34 19.37
C LEU A 634 -26.33 12.62 18.72
N GLU A 635 -25.74 13.02 17.59
CA GLU A 635 -26.01 14.27 16.89
C GLU A 635 -25.95 15.47 17.85
N ALA A 636 -26.97 16.33 17.85
CA ALA A 636 -27.09 17.50 18.72
C ALA A 636 -26.93 17.19 20.22
N ARG A 637 -27.17 15.94 20.67
CA ARG A 637 -27.00 15.53 22.07
C ARG A 637 -25.53 15.31 22.46
N PHE A 638 -24.59 15.39 21.52
CA PHE A 638 -23.16 15.39 21.82
C PHE A 638 -22.67 16.72 22.44
N SER A 639 -23.46 17.80 22.32
CA SER A 639 -23.12 19.15 22.81
C SER A 639 -22.55 19.23 24.24
N PRO A 640 -23.01 18.45 25.24
CA PRO A 640 -22.44 18.49 26.60
C PRO A 640 -20.96 18.07 26.70
N TYR A 641 -20.46 17.29 25.74
CA TYR A 641 -19.14 16.66 25.81
C TYR A 641 -18.04 17.46 25.10
N ILE A 642 -18.39 18.24 24.07
CA ILE A 642 -17.41 18.90 23.19
C ILE A 642 -16.42 19.79 23.97
N GLN A 643 -16.89 20.56 24.95
CA GLN A 643 -16.03 21.48 25.72
C GLN A 643 -14.94 20.74 26.50
N ALA A 644 -15.21 19.52 26.95
CA ALA A 644 -14.22 18.69 27.64
C ALA A 644 -13.22 18.05 26.66
N PHE A 645 -13.59 17.88 25.39
CA PHE A 645 -12.76 17.27 24.36
C PHE A 645 -11.84 18.27 23.64
N LEU A 646 -12.28 19.51 23.42
CA LEU A 646 -11.51 20.55 22.70
C LEU A 646 -10.05 20.72 23.18
N PRO A 647 -9.73 20.67 24.49
CA PRO A 647 -8.34 20.78 24.97
C PRO A 647 -7.40 19.69 24.43
N PHE A 648 -7.92 18.55 23.99
CA PHE A 648 -7.15 17.45 23.40
C PHE A 648 -7.09 17.54 21.87
N LEU A 649 -8.16 18.03 21.24
CA LEU A 649 -8.24 18.18 19.80
C LEU A 649 -7.22 19.20 19.26
N TYR A 650 -7.09 20.37 19.90
CA TYR A 650 -6.21 21.43 19.39
C TYR A 650 -4.71 21.07 19.38
N PRO A 651 -4.14 20.43 20.42
CA PRO A 651 -2.77 19.93 20.36
C PRO A 651 -2.56 18.89 19.26
N ALA A 652 -3.52 17.97 19.05
CA ALA A 652 -3.44 16.95 18.02
C ALA A 652 -3.36 17.55 16.61
N LEU A 653 -4.13 18.62 16.32
CA LEU A 653 -4.05 19.34 15.05
C LEU A 653 -2.68 20.00 14.80
N LYS A 654 -1.92 20.30 15.85
CA LYS A 654 -0.60 20.96 15.75
C LYS A 654 0.57 19.97 15.78
N ALA A 655 0.31 18.68 15.93
CA ALA A 655 1.32 17.64 15.96
C ALA A 655 1.79 17.28 14.54
N HIS A 656 2.42 18.21 13.81
CA HIS A 656 2.79 18.05 12.40
C HIS A 656 3.73 16.86 12.12
N GLU A 657 4.44 16.38 13.14
CA GLU A 657 5.28 15.17 13.08
C GLU A 657 4.44 13.89 12.96
N ASP A 658 3.18 13.92 13.40
CA ASP A 658 2.25 12.80 13.35
C ASP A 658 1.15 13.03 12.31
N THR A 659 1.39 12.51 11.11
CA THR A 659 0.49 12.70 9.96
C THR A 659 -0.88 12.07 10.21
N GLN A 660 -0.93 10.87 10.77
CA GLN A 660 -2.19 10.12 10.93
C GLN A 660 -3.08 10.76 12.00
N LEU A 661 -2.52 11.10 13.16
CA LEU A 661 -3.26 11.81 14.21
C LEU A 661 -3.81 13.15 13.73
N CYS A 662 -3.05 13.89 12.92
CA CYS A 662 -3.54 15.13 12.33
C CYS A 662 -4.72 14.89 11.38
N MET A 663 -4.66 13.87 10.51
CA MET A 663 -5.78 13.52 9.61
C MET A 663 -7.02 13.12 10.41
N VAL A 664 -6.88 12.26 11.42
CA VAL A 664 -7.98 11.87 12.31
C VAL A 664 -8.56 13.10 13.01
N ALA A 665 -7.73 13.95 13.61
CA ALA A 665 -8.18 15.18 14.28
C ALA A 665 -8.96 16.12 13.35
N VAL A 666 -8.54 16.25 12.09
CA VAL A 666 -9.27 17.03 11.07
C VAL A 666 -10.60 16.35 10.71
N GLY A 667 -10.63 15.02 10.55
CA GLY A 667 -11.86 14.27 10.33
C GLY A 667 -12.88 14.43 11.46
N ILE A 668 -12.43 14.40 12.71
CA ILE A 668 -13.29 14.62 13.89
C ILE A 668 -13.92 16.01 13.90
N ILE A 669 -13.25 17.06 13.38
CA ILE A 669 -13.89 18.37 13.20
C ILE A 669 -15.07 18.27 12.23
N GLY A 670 -14.91 17.54 11.13
CA GLY A 670 -15.98 17.28 10.16
C GLY A 670 -17.16 16.55 10.81
N ASP A 671 -16.88 15.45 11.53
CA ASP A 671 -17.90 14.66 12.24
C ASP A 671 -18.65 15.48 13.28
N ILE A 672 -17.94 16.24 14.12
CA ILE A 672 -18.54 17.12 15.14
C ILE A 672 -19.39 18.21 14.48
N SER A 673 -18.91 18.79 13.37
CA SER A 673 -19.64 19.84 12.65
C SER A 673 -20.95 19.28 12.11
N ARG A 674 -20.90 18.16 11.39
CA ARG A 674 -22.09 17.47 10.85
C ARG A 674 -23.06 17.05 11.97
N ALA A 675 -22.55 16.48 13.06
CA ALA A 675 -23.36 16.01 14.18
C ALA A 675 -24.10 17.14 14.93
N LEU A 676 -23.42 18.27 15.16
CA LEU A 676 -24.00 19.39 15.89
C LEU A 676 -24.83 20.34 15.01
N GLY A 677 -24.67 20.26 13.68
CA GLY A 677 -25.34 21.14 12.71
C GLY A 677 -25.14 22.62 13.07
N ASP A 678 -26.23 23.39 13.13
CA ASP A 678 -26.22 24.82 13.49
C ASP A 678 -25.50 25.13 14.82
N GLN A 679 -25.50 24.21 15.80
CA GLN A 679 -24.81 24.43 17.08
C GLN A 679 -23.29 24.46 16.95
N SER A 680 -22.74 23.91 15.85
CA SER A 680 -21.30 23.95 15.57
C SER A 680 -20.81 25.36 15.21
N ALA A 681 -21.70 26.29 14.85
CA ALA A 681 -21.35 27.66 14.46
C ALA A 681 -20.56 28.42 15.56
N GLN A 682 -20.78 28.11 16.83
CA GLN A 682 -20.02 28.71 17.95
C GLN A 682 -18.55 28.27 18.01
N TYR A 683 -18.22 27.14 17.37
CA TYR A 683 -16.87 26.56 17.31
C TYR A 683 -16.17 26.80 15.97
N ALA A 684 -16.93 27.05 14.90
CA ALA A 684 -16.45 27.21 13.54
C ALA A 684 -15.26 28.20 13.43
N GLY A 685 -15.31 29.34 14.14
CA GLY A 685 -14.21 30.30 14.12
C GLY A 685 -12.90 29.77 14.65
N ALA A 686 -12.92 28.97 15.73
CA ALA A 686 -11.71 28.37 16.28
C ALA A 686 -11.18 27.26 15.37
N PHE A 687 -12.07 26.42 14.81
CA PHE A 687 -11.70 25.37 13.86
C PHE A 687 -11.07 25.96 12.59
N MET A 688 -11.74 26.92 11.94
CA MET A 688 -11.23 27.57 10.73
C MET A 688 -9.86 28.22 10.95
N ASN A 689 -9.64 28.87 12.10
CA ASN A 689 -8.35 29.50 12.41
C ASN A 689 -7.21 28.46 12.47
N VAL A 690 -7.41 27.34 13.17
CA VAL A 690 -6.36 26.31 13.31
C VAL A 690 -6.11 25.58 11.99
N LEU A 691 -7.17 25.28 11.22
CA LEU A 691 -7.05 24.64 9.91
C LEU A 691 -6.28 25.53 8.91
N LEU A 692 -6.57 26.84 8.89
CA LEU A 692 -5.84 27.80 8.05
C LEU A 692 -4.39 27.99 8.51
N GLU A 693 -4.11 28.00 9.82
CA GLU A 693 -2.73 28.03 10.36
C GLU A 693 -1.93 26.81 9.89
N ASN A 694 -2.55 25.62 9.93
CA ASN A 694 -1.91 24.38 9.48
C ASN A 694 -1.56 24.39 7.98
N LEU A 695 -2.44 24.92 7.12
CA LEU A 695 -2.16 25.02 5.67
C LEU A 695 -0.95 25.91 5.34
N GLN A 696 -0.59 26.85 6.22
CA GLN A 696 0.57 27.73 6.07
C GLN A 696 1.89 27.07 6.50
N SER A 697 1.86 25.87 7.10
CA SER A 697 3.06 25.16 7.52
C SER A 697 3.75 24.45 6.35
N ASP A 698 5.04 24.73 6.18
CA ASP A 698 5.90 24.04 5.21
C ASP A 698 6.27 22.61 5.66
N VAL A 699 6.07 22.29 6.94
CA VAL A 699 6.39 20.98 7.54
C VAL A 699 5.19 20.03 7.46
N LEU A 700 3.98 20.55 7.25
CA LEU A 700 2.77 19.74 7.23
C LEU A 700 2.74 18.80 6.03
N ASN A 701 2.51 17.51 6.30
CA ASN A 701 2.36 16.49 5.28
C ASN A 701 1.24 16.85 4.29
N ARG A 702 1.53 16.63 3.00
CA ARG A 702 0.64 16.93 1.88
C ARG A 702 -0.74 16.27 2.00
N ASN A 703 -0.84 15.06 2.55
CA ASN A 703 -2.10 14.33 2.71
C ASN A 703 -3.02 14.98 3.77
N VAL A 704 -2.45 15.58 4.82
CA VAL A 704 -3.24 16.35 5.80
C VAL A 704 -3.86 17.57 5.14
N LYS A 705 -3.17 18.21 4.18
CA LYS A 705 -3.73 19.35 3.45
C LYS A 705 -5.02 18.96 2.72
N ILE A 706 -5.05 17.80 2.07
CA ILE A 706 -6.26 17.26 1.42
C ILE A 706 -7.40 17.13 2.43
N SER A 707 -7.14 16.48 3.57
CA SER A 707 -8.13 16.31 4.64
C SER A 707 -8.68 17.65 5.15
N ILE A 708 -7.82 18.66 5.30
CA ILE A 708 -8.22 20.01 5.73
C ILE A 708 -9.16 20.65 4.70
N LEU A 709 -8.87 20.50 3.40
CA LEU A 709 -9.70 21.07 2.35
C LEU A 709 -11.10 20.44 2.34
N SER A 710 -11.21 19.11 2.41
CA SER A 710 -12.52 18.43 2.52
C SER A 710 -13.28 18.86 3.78
N CYS A 711 -12.59 19.02 4.91
CA CYS A 711 -13.17 19.47 6.18
C CYS A 711 -13.80 20.88 6.09
N PHE A 712 -13.28 21.78 5.25
CA PHE A 712 -13.94 23.07 5.00
C PHE A 712 -15.34 22.89 4.41
N GLY A 713 -15.52 21.90 3.53
CA GLY A 713 -16.82 21.53 2.99
C GLY A 713 -17.79 21.06 4.08
N ASP A 714 -17.30 20.25 5.02
CA ASP A 714 -18.11 19.72 6.12
C ASP A 714 -18.59 20.80 7.09
N ILE A 715 -17.70 21.73 7.45
CA ILE A 715 -18.05 22.88 8.28
C ILE A 715 -19.09 23.75 7.54
N ALA A 716 -18.88 24.03 6.25
CA ALA A 716 -19.79 24.84 5.46
C ALA A 716 -21.17 24.18 5.30
N LEU A 717 -21.20 22.87 5.08
CA LEU A 717 -22.44 22.09 5.02
C LEU A 717 -23.21 22.13 6.35
N ALA A 718 -22.49 22.05 7.48
CA ALA A 718 -23.09 22.01 8.80
C ALA A 718 -23.66 23.36 9.28
N ILE A 719 -22.98 24.48 9.01
CA ILE A 719 -23.37 25.81 9.53
C ILE A 719 -24.07 26.69 8.48
N GLY A 720 -24.15 26.22 7.24
CA GLY A 720 -24.79 26.90 6.11
C GLY A 720 -24.37 28.36 5.97
N VAL A 721 -25.35 29.27 5.99
CA VAL A 721 -25.12 30.72 5.83
C VAL A 721 -24.21 31.35 6.89
N ALA A 722 -24.00 30.71 8.04
CA ALA A 722 -23.06 31.19 9.05
C ALA A 722 -21.59 31.04 8.61
N PHE A 723 -21.34 30.33 7.50
CA PHE A 723 -20.01 30.19 6.90
C PHE A 723 -19.56 31.41 6.08
N GLU A 724 -20.46 32.38 5.83
CA GLU A 724 -20.15 33.62 5.09
C GLU A 724 -18.82 34.29 5.48
N PRO A 725 -18.45 34.44 6.78
CA PRO A 725 -17.20 35.09 7.17
C PRO A 725 -15.93 34.39 6.66
N TYR A 726 -16.02 33.11 6.31
CA TYR A 726 -14.89 32.28 5.89
C TYR A 726 -14.92 31.96 4.39
N LEU A 727 -16.02 32.29 3.70
CA LEU A 727 -16.26 31.88 2.31
C LEU A 727 -15.16 32.34 1.36
N ASP A 728 -14.86 33.64 1.32
CA ASP A 728 -13.88 34.17 0.36
C ASP A 728 -12.45 33.64 0.58
N THR A 729 -12.04 33.49 1.85
CA THR A 729 -10.74 32.89 2.19
C THR A 729 -10.69 31.43 1.76
N THR A 730 -11.74 30.66 2.05
CA THR A 730 -11.84 29.24 1.70
C THR A 730 -11.80 29.04 0.18
N MET A 731 -12.63 29.79 -0.57
CA MET A 731 -12.66 29.70 -2.03
C MET A 731 -11.32 30.10 -2.67
N GLY A 732 -10.62 31.09 -2.10
CA GLY A 732 -9.28 31.47 -2.52
C GLY A 732 -8.25 30.35 -2.35
N VAL A 733 -8.27 29.69 -1.18
CA VAL A 733 -7.38 28.55 -0.88
C VAL A 733 -7.67 27.36 -1.81
N LEU A 734 -8.94 26.98 -1.97
CA LEU A 734 -9.35 25.88 -2.85
C LEU A 734 -8.94 26.13 -4.30
N ARG A 735 -9.09 27.37 -4.78
CA ARG A 735 -8.65 27.76 -6.13
C ARG A 735 -7.14 27.65 -6.31
N GLN A 736 -6.36 28.07 -5.31
CA GLN A 736 -4.90 27.98 -5.37
C GLN A 736 -4.45 26.51 -5.37
N ALA A 737 -5.03 25.67 -4.51
CA ALA A 737 -4.72 24.26 -4.44
C ALA A 737 -5.12 23.51 -5.74
N GLY A 738 -6.28 23.81 -6.30
CA GLY A 738 -6.76 23.21 -7.57
C GLY A 738 -5.99 23.67 -8.81
N ALA A 739 -5.13 24.70 -8.67
CA ALA A 739 -4.25 25.16 -9.74
C ALA A 739 -2.93 24.37 -9.84
N VAL A 740 -2.63 23.50 -8.86
CA VAL A 740 -1.43 22.67 -8.88
C VAL A 740 -1.49 21.69 -10.07
N GLN A 741 -0.42 21.66 -10.85
CA GLN A 741 -0.24 20.72 -11.95
C GLN A 741 0.80 19.68 -11.55
N PRO A 742 0.53 18.38 -11.74
CA PRO A 742 1.52 17.37 -11.48
C PRO A 742 2.59 17.43 -12.57
N ASN A 743 3.81 17.02 -12.23
CA ASN A 743 4.77 16.63 -13.23
C ASN A 743 4.30 15.28 -13.79
N PRO A 744 4.00 15.14 -15.10
CA PRO A 744 3.55 13.87 -15.67
C PRO A 744 4.55 12.72 -15.50
N LEU A 745 5.80 13.02 -15.11
CA LEU A 745 6.90 12.09 -14.90
C LEU A 745 7.11 11.71 -13.41
N ASP A 746 6.16 12.03 -12.55
CA ASP A 746 6.19 11.76 -11.13
C ASP A 746 4.85 11.16 -10.70
N PHE A 747 4.72 9.84 -10.82
CA PHE A 747 3.48 9.10 -10.54
C PHE A 747 2.96 9.37 -9.12
N ASP A 748 3.83 9.38 -8.11
CA ASP A 748 3.45 9.74 -6.72
C ASP A 748 2.85 11.15 -6.62
N LEU A 749 3.30 12.08 -7.46
CA LEU A 749 2.76 13.43 -7.52
C LEU A 749 1.47 13.50 -8.35
N VAL A 750 1.35 12.70 -9.42
CA VAL A 750 0.11 12.55 -10.21
C VAL A 750 -1.01 12.05 -9.30
N ASP A 751 -0.77 10.96 -8.57
CA ASP A 751 -1.74 10.38 -7.63
C ASP A 751 -2.12 11.35 -6.53
N TYR A 752 -1.13 12.04 -5.95
CA TYR A 752 -1.38 13.08 -4.96
C TYR A 752 -2.24 14.22 -5.52
N VAL A 753 -1.96 14.69 -6.75
CA VAL A 753 -2.75 15.77 -7.36
C VAL A 753 -4.17 15.29 -7.69
N ALA A 754 -4.34 14.04 -8.10
CA ALA A 754 -5.67 13.45 -8.29
C ALA A 754 -6.48 13.45 -6.97
N GLN A 755 -5.90 12.95 -5.87
CA GLN A 755 -6.53 12.98 -4.55
C GLN A 755 -6.80 14.40 -4.05
N LEU A 756 -5.87 15.33 -4.29
CA LEU A 756 -6.03 16.75 -3.95
C LEU A 756 -7.22 17.37 -4.68
N ARG A 757 -7.35 17.10 -5.99
CA ARG A 757 -8.48 17.58 -6.80
C ARG A 757 -9.78 16.99 -6.29
N GLU A 758 -9.81 15.70 -5.97
CA GLU A 758 -10.99 15.02 -5.41
C GLU A 758 -11.45 15.70 -4.11
N GLY A 759 -10.56 15.90 -3.13
CA GLY A 759 -10.90 16.57 -1.87
C GLY A 759 -11.35 18.04 -2.04
N ILE A 760 -10.84 18.75 -3.06
CA ILE A 760 -11.32 20.09 -3.41
C ILE A 760 -12.75 20.05 -3.98
N LEU A 761 -13.07 19.05 -4.81
CA LEU A 761 -14.42 18.87 -5.35
C LEU A 761 -15.42 18.53 -4.23
N GLU A 762 -15.03 17.71 -3.24
CA GLU A 762 -15.83 17.48 -2.02
C GLU A 762 -16.06 18.78 -1.25
N ALA A 763 -15.00 19.58 -1.05
CA ALA A 763 -15.08 20.85 -0.37
C ALA A 763 -16.07 21.82 -1.05
N TYR A 764 -15.99 21.94 -2.38
CA TYR A 764 -16.94 22.73 -3.15
C TYR A 764 -18.37 22.21 -3.03
N THR A 765 -18.56 20.88 -2.99
CA THR A 765 -19.88 20.26 -2.85
C THR A 765 -20.51 20.63 -1.51
N GLY A 766 -19.73 20.54 -0.42
CA GLY A 766 -20.16 20.94 0.92
C GLY A 766 -20.50 22.43 1.01
N VAL A 767 -19.67 23.32 0.44
CA VAL A 767 -19.93 24.77 0.41
C VAL A 767 -21.18 25.11 -0.39
N ILE A 768 -21.34 24.58 -1.60
CA ILE A 768 -22.51 24.86 -2.45
C ILE A 768 -23.78 24.36 -1.77
N THR A 769 -23.76 23.14 -1.25
CA THR A 769 -24.91 22.53 -0.58
C THR A 769 -25.28 23.28 0.71
N GLY A 770 -24.30 23.74 1.50
CA GLY A 770 -24.56 24.52 2.72
C GLY A 770 -25.25 25.86 2.46
N PHE A 771 -24.99 26.50 1.31
CA PHE A 771 -25.66 27.75 0.92
C PHE A 771 -26.94 27.52 0.11
N LYS A 772 -27.20 26.28 -0.35
CA LYS A 772 -28.36 25.93 -1.17
C LYS A 772 -29.66 26.33 -0.47
N ASN A 773 -30.63 26.79 -1.24
CA ASN A 773 -31.93 27.28 -0.76
C ASN A 773 -31.87 28.48 0.22
N SER A 774 -30.73 29.18 0.32
CA SER A 774 -30.61 30.43 1.10
C SER A 774 -30.73 31.70 0.26
N ASP A 775 -30.99 32.83 0.90
CA ASP A 775 -30.94 34.16 0.27
C ASP A 775 -29.52 34.63 -0.07
N LYS A 776 -28.49 33.92 0.41
CA LYS A 776 -27.07 34.22 0.20
C LYS A 776 -26.40 33.41 -0.90
N VAL A 777 -27.13 32.57 -1.62
CA VAL A 777 -26.64 31.87 -2.83
C VAL A 777 -25.90 32.80 -3.82
N PRO A 778 -26.31 34.07 -4.04
CA PRO A 778 -25.56 34.99 -4.92
C PRO A 778 -24.09 35.21 -4.54
N LEU A 779 -23.68 34.94 -3.30
CA LEU A 779 -22.27 35.02 -2.89
C LEU A 779 -21.38 33.97 -3.56
N LEU A 780 -21.95 32.89 -4.11
CA LEU A 780 -21.22 31.85 -4.83
C LEU A 780 -20.94 32.21 -6.30
N LEU A 781 -21.64 33.22 -6.86
CA LEU A 781 -21.50 33.61 -8.27
C LEU A 781 -20.06 33.96 -8.68
N PRO A 782 -19.29 34.76 -7.91
CA PRO A 782 -17.92 35.13 -8.29
C PRO A 782 -16.98 33.93 -8.41
N HIS A 783 -17.28 32.85 -7.69
CA HIS A 783 -16.42 31.65 -7.59
C HIS A 783 -16.83 30.54 -8.56
N SER A 784 -18.00 30.66 -9.20
CA SER A 784 -18.55 29.60 -10.08
C SER A 784 -17.66 29.32 -11.31
N SER A 785 -16.95 30.32 -11.84
CA SER A 785 -16.01 30.12 -12.96
C SER A 785 -14.82 29.25 -12.56
N SER A 786 -14.21 29.50 -11.39
CA SER A 786 -13.06 28.72 -10.92
C SER A 786 -13.42 27.26 -10.62
N ILE A 787 -14.64 27.00 -10.14
CA ILE A 787 -15.12 25.63 -9.90
C ILE A 787 -15.24 24.88 -11.22
N LEU A 788 -15.85 25.50 -12.24
CA LEU A 788 -15.99 24.90 -13.56
C LEU A 788 -14.64 24.70 -14.27
N GLU A 789 -13.67 25.59 -14.06
CA GLU A 789 -12.29 25.43 -14.56
C GLU A 789 -11.61 24.19 -13.96
N LEU A 790 -11.81 23.92 -12.67
CA LEU A 790 -11.28 22.71 -12.03
C LEU A 790 -11.97 21.46 -12.58
N ILE A 791 -13.30 21.46 -12.66
CA ILE A 791 -14.08 20.34 -13.21
C ILE A 791 -13.64 20.02 -14.64
N GLN A 792 -13.42 21.04 -15.46
CA GLN A 792 -12.92 20.84 -16.83
C GLN A 792 -11.57 20.14 -16.85
N ARG A 793 -10.66 20.48 -15.93
CA ARG A 793 -9.35 19.83 -15.83
C ARG A 793 -9.47 18.38 -15.41
N CYS A 794 -10.21 18.10 -14.33
CA CYS A 794 -10.40 16.74 -13.85
C CYS A 794 -11.05 15.84 -14.91
N LEU A 795 -12.00 16.36 -15.69
CA LEU A 795 -12.63 15.60 -16.77
C LEU A 795 -11.75 15.43 -18.02
N ALA A 796 -10.70 16.24 -18.17
CA ALA A 796 -9.75 16.17 -19.28
C ALA A 796 -8.55 15.26 -19.00
N ASP A 797 -8.32 14.84 -17.75
CA ASP A 797 -7.29 13.86 -17.41
C ASP A 797 -7.65 12.49 -18.04
N ASP A 798 -6.64 11.74 -18.52
CA ASP A 798 -6.84 10.44 -19.17
C ASP A 798 -7.28 9.38 -18.15
N GLU A 799 -6.62 9.35 -16.98
CA GLU A 799 -6.96 8.52 -15.83
C GLU A 799 -7.91 9.27 -14.87
N ARG A 800 -9.12 8.75 -14.68
CA ARG A 800 -10.17 9.40 -13.89
C ARG A 800 -10.77 8.42 -12.88
N SER A 801 -10.72 8.76 -11.59
CA SER A 801 -11.42 7.98 -10.56
C SER A 801 -12.94 8.12 -10.73
N GLU A 802 -13.69 7.05 -10.44
CA GLU A 802 -15.16 7.09 -10.48
C GLU A 802 -15.71 8.17 -9.54
N SER A 803 -15.11 8.31 -8.35
CA SER A 803 -15.47 9.31 -7.35
C SER A 803 -15.31 10.72 -7.92
N THR A 804 -14.17 11.04 -8.54
CA THR A 804 -13.93 12.33 -9.19
C THR A 804 -14.97 12.62 -10.27
N VAL A 805 -15.31 11.65 -11.12
CA VAL A 805 -16.33 11.82 -12.15
C VAL A 805 -17.71 12.09 -11.55
N LYS A 806 -18.09 11.37 -10.49
CA LYS A 806 -19.36 11.58 -9.76
C LYS A 806 -19.41 12.97 -9.14
N LEU A 807 -18.35 13.42 -8.48
CA LEU A 807 -18.25 14.75 -7.88
C LEU A 807 -18.30 15.86 -8.94
N CYS A 808 -17.60 15.70 -10.07
CA CYS A 808 -17.64 16.65 -11.18
C CYS A 808 -19.05 16.85 -11.73
N PHE A 809 -19.77 15.75 -12.05
CA PHE A 809 -21.14 15.87 -12.54
C PHE A 809 -22.12 16.33 -11.46
N GLY A 810 -21.94 15.89 -10.21
CA GLY A 810 -22.70 16.34 -9.04
C GLY A 810 -22.63 17.86 -8.89
N LEU A 811 -21.43 18.42 -8.89
CA LEU A 811 -21.18 19.86 -8.79
C LEU A 811 -21.77 20.67 -9.94
N ILE A 812 -21.72 20.16 -11.18
CA ILE A 812 -22.39 20.82 -12.32
C ILE A 812 -23.90 20.89 -12.06
N GLY A 813 -24.49 19.80 -11.56
CA GLY A 813 -25.90 19.75 -11.19
C GLY A 813 -26.26 20.69 -10.04
N ASP A 814 -25.45 20.71 -8.97
CA ASP A 814 -25.67 21.58 -7.81
C ASP A 814 -25.54 23.06 -8.15
N LEU A 815 -24.57 23.44 -9.00
CA LEU A 815 -24.46 24.80 -9.52
C LEU A 815 -25.68 25.18 -10.38
N ALA A 816 -26.20 24.27 -11.20
CA ALA A 816 -27.40 24.53 -11.98
C ALA A 816 -28.63 24.70 -11.08
N ASP A 817 -28.78 23.85 -10.06
CA ASP A 817 -29.91 23.88 -9.13
C ASP A 817 -29.92 25.13 -8.23
N CYS A 818 -28.75 25.60 -7.80
CA CYS A 818 -28.61 26.84 -7.01
C CYS A 818 -29.00 28.11 -7.78
N PHE A 819 -28.89 28.12 -9.11
CA PHE A 819 -29.10 29.32 -9.94
C PHE A 819 -30.21 29.16 -11.00
N PRO A 820 -31.46 28.84 -10.60
CA PRO A 820 -32.54 28.50 -11.53
C PRO A 820 -32.95 29.66 -12.46
N ASN A 821 -32.64 30.90 -12.07
CA ASN A 821 -32.96 32.12 -12.83
C ASN A 821 -31.97 32.42 -13.98
N GLY A 822 -31.11 31.48 -14.35
CA GLY A 822 -30.25 31.61 -15.53
C GLY A 822 -28.97 32.44 -15.35
N GLN A 823 -28.57 32.74 -14.11
CA GLN A 823 -27.39 33.57 -13.83
C GLN A 823 -26.07 32.92 -14.30
N LEU A 824 -25.98 31.58 -14.26
CA LEU A 824 -24.83 30.81 -14.75
C LEU A 824 -25.01 30.28 -16.18
N LYS A 825 -26.04 30.71 -16.91
CA LYS A 825 -26.39 30.15 -18.23
C LYS A 825 -25.23 30.19 -19.23
N GLN A 826 -24.46 31.28 -19.27
CA GLN A 826 -23.34 31.42 -20.20
C GLN A 826 -22.20 30.43 -19.90
N LEU A 827 -21.97 30.13 -18.61
CA LEU A 827 -20.93 29.20 -18.19
C LEU A 827 -21.36 27.74 -18.33
N LEU A 828 -22.63 27.43 -18.01
CA LEU A 828 -23.17 26.07 -18.11
C LEU A 828 -23.42 25.63 -19.57
N LEU A 829 -23.45 26.55 -20.54
CA LEU A 829 -23.63 26.25 -21.96
C LEU A 829 -22.30 26.15 -22.74
N LEU A 830 -21.15 26.14 -22.05
CA LEU A 830 -19.87 25.90 -22.71
C LEU A 830 -19.87 24.54 -23.42
N GLU A 831 -19.28 24.51 -24.61
CA GLU A 831 -19.35 23.36 -25.52
C GLU A 831 -18.76 22.07 -24.91
N TRP A 832 -17.70 22.21 -24.10
CA TRP A 832 -17.09 21.09 -23.40
C TRP A 832 -18.05 20.43 -22.39
N ILE A 833 -18.84 21.21 -21.63
CA ILE A 833 -19.82 20.68 -20.68
C ILE A 833 -20.90 19.88 -21.42
N ALA A 834 -21.40 20.43 -22.53
CA ALA A 834 -22.39 19.75 -23.35
C ALA A 834 -21.82 18.49 -24.03
N SER A 835 -20.52 18.46 -24.34
CA SER A 835 -19.83 17.28 -24.85
C SER A 835 -19.75 16.20 -23.77
N GLU A 836 -19.27 16.54 -22.57
CA GLU A 836 -19.11 15.60 -21.45
C GLU A 836 -20.44 15.03 -20.97
N LEU A 837 -21.50 15.84 -20.81
CA LEU A 837 -22.84 15.37 -20.42
C LEU A 837 -23.55 14.53 -21.51
N ARG A 838 -22.99 14.48 -22.73
CA ARG A 838 -23.44 13.60 -23.83
C ARG A 838 -22.52 12.39 -24.03
N SER A 839 -21.30 12.44 -23.51
CA SER A 839 -20.35 11.35 -23.55
C SER A 839 -20.90 10.15 -22.80
N LYS A 840 -20.61 8.95 -23.29
CA LYS A 840 -20.98 7.67 -22.64
C LYS A 840 -19.76 6.82 -22.30
N ARG A 841 -18.55 7.36 -22.51
CA ARG A 841 -17.28 6.62 -22.35
C ARG A 841 -16.98 6.37 -20.87
N GLY A 842 -16.52 5.17 -20.54
CA GLY A 842 -15.80 4.88 -19.28
C GLY A 842 -16.56 5.12 -17.96
N MET A 843 -17.90 5.09 -17.92
CA MET A 843 -18.67 5.45 -16.71
C MET A 843 -19.46 4.28 -16.12
N SER A 844 -19.39 4.14 -14.79
CA SER A 844 -20.22 3.22 -14.00
C SER A 844 -21.72 3.54 -14.12
N PRO A 845 -22.63 2.60 -13.77
CA PRO A 845 -24.07 2.84 -13.72
C PRO A 845 -24.46 4.02 -12.82
N GLU A 846 -23.74 4.21 -11.71
CA GLU A 846 -24.00 5.28 -10.74
C GLU A 846 -23.53 6.64 -11.25
N ALA A 847 -22.33 6.72 -11.82
CA ALA A 847 -21.84 7.93 -12.48
C ALA A 847 -22.79 8.36 -13.61
N LYS A 848 -23.31 7.40 -14.39
CA LYS A 848 -24.34 7.64 -15.41
C LYS A 848 -25.64 8.20 -14.81
N LYS A 849 -26.04 7.77 -13.61
CA LYS A 849 -27.23 8.29 -12.91
C LYS A 849 -27.01 9.75 -12.50
N THR A 850 -25.87 10.07 -11.90
CA THR A 850 -25.50 11.45 -11.50
C THR A 850 -25.39 12.37 -12.72
N MET A 851 -24.75 11.92 -13.80
CA MET A 851 -24.66 12.66 -15.06
C MET A 851 -26.04 12.94 -15.67
N ARG A 852 -26.95 11.95 -15.66
CA ARG A 852 -28.34 12.14 -16.13
C ARG A 852 -29.07 13.18 -15.30
N TRP A 853 -28.95 13.12 -13.97
CA TRP A 853 -29.53 14.12 -13.08
C TRP A 853 -28.99 15.52 -13.38
N ALA A 854 -27.67 15.69 -13.48
CA ALA A 854 -27.04 16.97 -13.81
C ALA A 854 -27.53 17.53 -15.16
N ARG A 855 -27.70 16.66 -16.15
CA ARG A 855 -28.26 17.00 -17.47
C ARG A 855 -29.73 17.41 -17.39
N GLU A 856 -30.54 16.72 -16.59
CA GLU A 856 -31.95 17.05 -16.39
C GLU A 856 -32.11 18.43 -15.75
N VAL A 857 -31.36 18.71 -14.68
CA VAL A 857 -31.36 20.02 -14.00
C VAL A 857 -30.91 21.14 -14.95
N GLN A 858 -29.84 20.93 -15.71
CA GLN A 858 -29.39 21.88 -16.75
C GLN A 858 -30.47 22.12 -17.83
N THR A 859 -31.20 21.07 -18.21
CA THR A 859 -32.26 21.15 -19.24
C THR A 859 -33.49 21.90 -18.71
N VAL A 860 -33.90 21.66 -17.46
CA VAL A 860 -35.00 22.39 -16.81
C VAL A 860 -34.73 23.89 -16.75
N LEU A 861 -33.49 24.27 -16.44
CA LEU A 861 -33.03 25.66 -16.44
C LEU A 861 -33.12 26.32 -17.83
N LEU A 862 -32.94 25.55 -18.91
CA LEU A 862 -33.15 26.02 -20.29
C LEU A 862 -34.63 26.21 -20.65
N PHE A 863 -35.53 25.39 -20.10
CA PHE A 863 -36.98 25.49 -20.36
C PHE A 863 -37.65 26.64 -19.58
N HIS A 864 -37.25 26.89 -18.33
CA HIS A 864 -37.84 27.94 -17.48
C HIS A 864 -37.57 29.39 -17.93
N LEU A 865 -36.67 29.60 -18.89
CA LEU A 865 -36.31 30.92 -19.44
C LEU A 865 -36.82 31.14 -20.87
N LEU A 866 -37.44 30.13 -21.48
CA LEU A 866 -38.09 30.21 -22.80
C LEU A 866 -39.60 30.54 -22.72
N TYR A 867 -40.13 30.59 -21.49
CA TYR A 867 -41.44 31.12 -21.10
C TYR A 867 -41.24 32.20 -20.04
#